data_AF-A0A4Q1VM87-F1
#
_entry.id   AF-A0A4Q1VM87-F1
#
_cell.length_a   1.000
_cell.length_b   1.000
_cell.length_c   1.000
_cell.angle_alpha   90.00
_cell.angle_beta   90.00
_cell.angle_gamma   90.00
#
_symmetry.space_group_name_H-M   'P 1'
#
loop_
_entity.id
_entity.type
_entity.pdbx_description
1 polymer ?
#
loop_
_entity_poly.entity_id
_entity_poly.type
_entity_poly.pdbx_seq_one_letter_code
_entity_poly.pdbx_strand_id
1 'polypeptide(L)'
;MASGVAAALLLLLVPRNADRPDPAQLGERALSPGEAPTVTAAMPPPSNPEPEAQRLPRQEQAGAAARELAEARSAIAILNAQLRADAAKSEQALRQEQDKTAVYTQEAAAARQELTATVAQHRQALDGERAQRTALADQLLVSQRDLQALALQLRGASDEIEQLKQAETAKTAQSLEQERQKAAPLAQELVAMRQELGSITAQHRQALDQERAQRAALAAELSGAQREVAAQAAQLRKASDEAGQLRQADAAKATQVLEQERQKAAPLAQELAAVRQELGSITAQHRQALDQERAQRAALAAELSGAQREVAAQAAQLRKASDEAGQLRQADAAKTGQVLEQERQKAAAFAQAVAARQALSANTMQHRQALDEERAQRAALTAELAAARRDVESQAVQLRKAGEETGLFRQAEAARAAQSLDLERQKTAALAQAAAARQEQAANTAQYRQALDQERAQRAALAAELSAAQREIEAQAVQVRRASNEADQLGRASESTIMELRQTLQQEHDRAAAMAQELASLRPAGRATAEPASAGEGPKAPQAVAVAVTGQPMAAEPRNSPDATRLLARASALLGQGDIGSARIVLERAVETGSARASFMLAETYDPRILSAWGTYGTRGEVTRARELYARAQSGGIPEAKDRVEALLQAPDG
;
A
#
# COMPACT_ATOMS: atom_id res chain seq x y z
N MET A 1 -20.95 11.00 37.96
CA MET A 1 -21.60 11.53 36.75
C MET A 1 -22.42 10.40 36.14
N ALA A 2 -23.75 10.35 36.10
CA ALA A 2 -24.78 11.40 36.28
C ALA A 2 -24.63 12.58 35.28
N SER A 3 -25.62 13.01 34.51
CA SER A 3 -27.03 12.56 34.37
C SER A 3 -27.50 12.79 32.92
N GLY A 4 -28.68 12.28 32.52
CA GLY A 4 -29.16 12.41 31.13
C GLY A 4 -30.51 11.75 30.81
N VAL A 5 -31.50 11.81 31.71
CA VAL A 5 -32.86 11.30 31.48
C VAL A 5 -33.86 12.46 31.38
N ALA A 6 -34.90 12.25 30.58
CA ALA A 6 -36.16 13.01 30.40
C ALA A 6 -36.26 13.89 29.14
N ALA A 7 -37.44 14.07 28.53
CA ALA A 7 -38.65 13.23 28.52
C ALA A 7 -39.62 13.69 27.41
N ALA A 8 -40.39 12.74 26.86
CA ALA A 8 -41.71 12.98 26.29
C ALA A 8 -42.61 11.82 26.74
N LEU A 9 -43.79 12.13 27.30
CA LEU A 9 -44.59 11.20 28.11
C LEU A 9 -46.09 11.48 27.89
N LEU A 10 -46.96 10.60 28.43
CA LEU A 10 -48.44 10.62 28.39
C LEU A 10 -49.04 9.95 27.12
N LEU A 11 -50.11 9.15 27.18
CA LEU A 11 -50.90 8.53 28.27
C LEU A 11 -51.06 7.02 27.92
N LEU A 12 -50.88 6.07 28.85
CA LEU A 12 -51.95 5.39 29.63
C LEU A 12 -53.09 4.84 28.74
N LEU A 13 -53.42 3.54 28.77
CA LEU A 13 -53.72 2.75 29.99
C LEU A 13 -53.18 1.29 29.98
N VAL A 14 -53.23 0.64 31.15
CA VAL A 14 -52.66 -0.67 31.59
C VAL A 14 -53.67 -1.30 32.59
N PRO A 15 -53.79 -2.63 32.88
CA PRO A 15 -52.93 -3.81 32.60
C PRO A 15 -53.66 -4.83 31.66
N ARG A 16 -53.71 -6.19 31.76
CA ARG A 16 -53.34 -7.22 32.76
C ARG A 16 -53.22 -8.64 32.14
N ASN A 17 -52.56 -9.57 32.87
CA ASN A 17 -52.55 -11.02 32.65
C ASN A 17 -53.75 -11.76 33.27
N ALA A 18 -53.98 -12.99 32.77
CA ALA A 18 -54.82 -14.07 33.32
C ALA A 18 -56.34 -13.80 33.31
N ASP A 19 -57.23 -14.79 33.10
CA ASP A 19 -57.09 -16.24 33.32
C ASP A 19 -57.82 -17.10 32.27
N ARG A 20 -57.68 -18.43 32.37
CA ARG A 20 -58.47 -19.43 31.63
C ARG A 20 -59.64 -19.92 32.50
N PRO A 21 -60.87 -19.95 31.98
CA PRO A 21 -61.88 -20.91 32.45
C PRO A 21 -62.47 -21.79 31.33
N ASP A 22 -63.14 -22.86 31.78
CA ASP A 22 -63.79 -23.91 30.98
C ASP A 22 -65.25 -23.58 30.57
N PRO A 23 -65.89 -24.38 29.69
CA PRO A 23 -67.22 -24.08 29.14
C PRO A 23 -68.42 -24.51 30.01
N ALA A 24 -69.61 -24.12 29.52
CA ALA A 24 -70.97 -24.49 29.95
C ALA A 24 -71.65 -23.64 31.04
N GLN A 25 -73.00 -23.70 31.04
CA GLN A 25 -73.98 -22.98 31.91
C GLN A 25 -74.10 -21.47 31.61
N LEU A 26 -75.28 -20.82 31.53
CA LEU A 26 -76.72 -21.19 31.52
C LEU A 26 -77.46 -20.08 30.70
N GLY A 27 -78.71 -20.18 30.26
CA GLY A 27 -79.77 -21.18 30.48
C GLY A 27 -81.03 -20.88 29.63
N GLU A 28 -82.17 -21.44 30.01
CA GLU A 28 -83.38 -21.55 29.16
C GLU A 28 -84.33 -20.33 29.18
N ARG A 29 -85.07 -20.12 28.07
CA ARG A 29 -86.55 -20.03 27.98
C ARG A 29 -86.95 -19.77 26.51
N ALA A 30 -87.60 -20.68 25.79
CA ALA A 30 -88.94 -21.27 25.95
C ALA A 30 -90.09 -20.30 25.57
N LEU A 31 -90.84 -20.65 24.52
CA LEU A 31 -92.30 -20.51 24.42
C LEU A 31 -92.87 -21.37 23.26
N SER A 32 -94.12 -21.80 23.43
CA SER A 32 -94.78 -22.96 22.80
C SER A 32 -95.21 -22.82 21.32
N PRO A 33 -95.52 -23.93 20.62
CA PRO A 33 -96.25 -23.88 19.35
C PRO A 33 -97.69 -23.38 19.55
N GLY A 34 -98.22 -22.68 18.54
CA GLY A 34 -99.60 -22.15 18.52
C GLY A 34 -100.50 -22.90 17.53
N GLU A 35 -101.76 -23.09 17.91
CA GLU A 35 -102.76 -23.87 17.17
C GLU A 35 -103.34 -23.11 15.95
N ALA A 36 -103.96 -23.85 15.03
CA ALA A 36 -104.77 -23.29 13.96
C ALA A 36 -106.22 -23.07 14.42
N PRO A 37 -106.92 -22.04 13.92
CA PRO A 37 -108.37 -22.00 13.93
C PRO A 37 -108.95 -22.37 12.54
N THR A 38 -109.94 -23.26 12.54
CA THR A 38 -110.87 -23.43 11.43
C THR A 38 -111.83 -22.24 11.35
N VAL A 39 -112.23 -21.84 10.15
CA VAL A 39 -113.37 -20.94 9.94
C VAL A 39 -114.26 -21.51 8.85
N THR A 40 -115.54 -21.72 9.19
CA THR A 40 -116.56 -22.31 8.32
C THR A 40 -117.66 -21.29 8.05
N ALA A 41 -117.83 -20.88 6.79
CA ALA A 41 -119.00 -20.17 6.27
C ALA A 41 -119.17 -20.56 4.78
N ALA A 42 -120.27 -21.15 4.30
CA ALA A 42 -121.70 -20.82 4.38
C ALA A 42 -122.19 -19.87 3.25
N MET A 43 -122.59 -20.51 2.14
CA MET A 43 -123.77 -20.27 1.26
C MET A 43 -124.54 -18.92 1.25
N PRO A 44 -125.22 -18.53 0.13
CA PRO A 44 -125.02 -18.92 -1.27
C PRO A 44 -125.09 -17.68 -2.25
N PRO A 45 -125.82 -17.59 -3.40
CA PRO A 45 -125.36 -16.80 -4.55
C PRO A 45 -126.02 -15.40 -4.68
N PRO A 46 -125.69 -14.65 -5.75
CA PRO A 46 -126.69 -14.55 -6.82
C PRO A 46 -126.18 -14.94 -8.21
N SER A 47 -127.07 -15.50 -9.02
CA SER A 47 -126.81 -15.82 -10.42
C SER A 47 -126.69 -14.53 -11.26
N ASN A 48 -125.59 -14.37 -12.00
CA ASN A 48 -125.51 -13.37 -13.06
C ASN A 48 -124.67 -13.93 -14.24
N PRO A 49 -125.23 -14.08 -15.45
CA PRO A 49 -124.52 -14.68 -16.57
C PRO A 49 -123.58 -13.66 -17.25
N GLU A 50 -122.37 -13.49 -16.72
CA GLU A 50 -121.31 -12.81 -17.46
C GLU A 50 -121.00 -13.59 -18.76
N PRO A 51 -120.87 -12.91 -19.92
CA PRO A 51 -120.80 -13.56 -21.22
C PRO A 51 -119.53 -14.39 -21.40
N GLU A 52 -119.68 -15.58 -21.96
CA GLU A 52 -118.58 -16.54 -22.17
C GLU A 52 -117.46 -16.00 -23.07
N ALA A 53 -117.76 -14.97 -23.88
CA ALA A 53 -116.82 -14.20 -24.70
C ALA A 53 -115.63 -13.58 -23.92
N GLN A 54 -115.69 -13.47 -22.59
CA GLN A 54 -114.57 -12.97 -21.78
C GLN A 54 -113.86 -14.03 -20.92
N ARG A 55 -114.34 -15.29 -20.88
CA ARG A 55 -113.72 -16.34 -20.04
C ARG A 55 -112.46 -16.93 -20.66
N LEU A 56 -112.51 -17.25 -21.95
CA LEU A 56 -111.37 -17.79 -22.72
C LEU A 56 -110.11 -16.90 -22.61
N PRO A 57 -110.13 -15.59 -22.96
CA PRO A 57 -108.92 -14.77 -22.89
C PRO A 57 -108.39 -14.60 -21.45
N ARG A 58 -109.25 -14.55 -20.42
CA ARG A 58 -108.80 -14.50 -19.02
C ARG A 58 -108.14 -15.79 -18.58
N GLN A 59 -108.62 -16.95 -19.04
CA GLN A 59 -108.03 -18.25 -18.72
C GLN A 59 -106.69 -18.46 -19.45
N GLU A 60 -106.56 -17.98 -20.69
CA GLU A 60 -105.29 -17.97 -21.43
C GLU A 60 -104.28 -16.99 -20.80
N GLN A 61 -104.71 -15.79 -20.39
CA GLN A 61 -103.87 -14.83 -19.66
C GLN A 61 -103.37 -15.38 -18.31
N ALA A 62 -104.24 -16.07 -17.55
CA ALA A 62 -103.83 -16.75 -16.33
C ALA A 62 -102.84 -17.89 -16.60
N GLY A 63 -103.02 -18.64 -17.70
CA GLY A 63 -102.09 -19.67 -18.17
C GLY A 63 -100.72 -19.10 -18.60
N ALA A 64 -100.70 -17.92 -19.22
CA ALA A 64 -99.48 -17.21 -19.59
C ALA A 64 -98.73 -16.71 -18.34
N ALA A 65 -99.41 -16.00 -17.44
CA ALA A 65 -98.82 -15.52 -16.18
C ALA A 65 -98.28 -16.65 -15.30
N ALA A 66 -98.93 -17.83 -15.30
CA ALA A 66 -98.43 -19.02 -14.61
C ALA A 66 -97.14 -19.59 -15.23
N ARG A 67 -96.95 -19.48 -16.56
CA ARG A 67 -95.71 -19.86 -17.25
C ARG A 67 -94.60 -18.85 -16.96
N GLU A 68 -94.85 -17.56 -17.12
CA GLU A 68 -93.90 -16.49 -16.79
C GLU A 68 -93.41 -16.60 -15.33
N LEU A 69 -94.30 -16.91 -14.39
CA LEU A 69 -93.96 -17.10 -12.98
C LEU A 69 -93.18 -18.42 -12.72
N ALA A 70 -93.40 -19.46 -13.52
CA ALA A 70 -92.59 -20.68 -13.47
C ALA A 70 -91.20 -20.47 -14.09
N GLU A 71 -91.11 -19.74 -15.20
CA GLU A 71 -89.86 -19.34 -15.86
C GLU A 71 -89.03 -18.40 -14.98
N ALA A 72 -89.65 -17.41 -14.33
CA ALA A 72 -89.01 -16.56 -13.33
C ALA A 72 -88.48 -17.36 -12.13
N ARG A 73 -89.26 -18.33 -11.62
CA ARG A 73 -88.79 -19.25 -10.56
C ARG A 73 -87.62 -20.12 -11.01
N SER A 74 -87.63 -20.59 -12.26
CA SER A 74 -86.52 -21.34 -12.87
C SER A 74 -85.25 -20.47 -13.00
N ALA A 75 -85.39 -19.25 -13.52
CA ALA A 75 -84.29 -18.29 -13.63
C ALA A 75 -83.70 -17.94 -12.25
N ILE A 76 -84.55 -17.72 -11.23
CA ILE A 76 -84.12 -17.49 -9.84
C ILE A 76 -83.40 -18.74 -9.28
N ALA A 77 -83.86 -19.95 -9.57
CA ALA A 77 -83.20 -21.18 -9.14
C ALA A 77 -81.81 -21.34 -9.79
N ILE A 78 -81.69 -21.06 -11.09
CA ILE A 78 -80.43 -21.07 -11.84
C ILE A 78 -79.45 -20.02 -11.30
N LEU A 79 -79.91 -18.78 -11.07
CA LEU A 79 -79.09 -17.71 -10.51
C LEU A 79 -78.58 -18.05 -9.09
N ASN A 80 -79.45 -18.64 -8.26
CA ASN A 80 -79.07 -19.14 -6.93
C ASN A 80 -78.13 -20.35 -6.96
N ALA A 81 -78.12 -21.14 -8.03
CA ALA A 81 -77.14 -22.20 -8.23
C ALA A 81 -75.78 -21.64 -8.66
N GLN A 82 -75.77 -20.65 -9.57
CA GLN A 82 -74.57 -19.92 -9.98
C GLN A 82 -73.90 -19.19 -8.80
N LEU A 83 -74.67 -18.41 -8.03
CA LEU A 83 -74.15 -17.71 -6.84
C LEU A 83 -73.55 -18.66 -5.80
N ARG A 84 -74.13 -19.85 -5.58
CA ARG A 84 -73.53 -20.87 -4.69
C ARG A 84 -72.25 -21.48 -5.28
N ALA A 85 -72.21 -21.73 -6.59
CA ALA A 85 -71.01 -22.24 -7.25
C ALA A 85 -69.86 -21.22 -7.22
N ASP A 86 -70.15 -19.94 -7.40
CA ASP A 86 -69.14 -18.87 -7.36
C ASP A 86 -68.71 -18.55 -5.92
N ALA A 87 -69.62 -18.61 -4.94
CA ALA A 87 -69.26 -18.59 -3.52
C ALA A 87 -68.30 -19.73 -3.16
N ALA A 88 -68.58 -20.97 -3.57
CA ALA A 88 -67.70 -22.12 -3.32
C ALA A 88 -66.32 -21.96 -3.98
N LYS A 89 -66.24 -21.41 -5.21
CA LYS A 89 -64.95 -21.06 -5.85
C LYS A 89 -64.20 -20.00 -5.04
N SER A 90 -64.89 -18.98 -4.53
CA SER A 90 -64.28 -17.91 -3.74
C SER A 90 -63.76 -18.41 -2.38
N GLU A 91 -64.48 -19.31 -1.72
CA GLU A 91 -63.98 -20.01 -0.52
C GLU A 91 -62.75 -20.87 -0.82
N GLN A 92 -62.75 -21.62 -1.95
CA GLN A 92 -61.62 -22.43 -2.35
C GLN A 92 -60.38 -21.57 -2.66
N ALA A 93 -60.56 -20.43 -3.33
CA ALA A 93 -59.49 -19.47 -3.57
C ALA A 93 -58.97 -18.84 -2.26
N LEU A 94 -59.86 -18.47 -1.33
CA LEU A 94 -59.48 -17.94 -0.02
C LEU A 94 -58.68 -18.96 0.80
N ARG A 95 -59.07 -20.24 0.79
CA ARG A 95 -58.31 -21.32 1.44
C ARG A 95 -56.94 -21.50 0.79
N GLN A 96 -56.85 -21.48 -0.55
CA GLN A 96 -55.57 -21.55 -1.26
C GLN A 96 -54.63 -20.37 -0.92
N GLU A 97 -55.14 -19.15 -0.75
CA GLU A 97 -54.32 -18.02 -0.28
C GLU A 97 -53.94 -18.18 1.20
N GLN A 98 -54.84 -18.68 2.06
CA GLN A 98 -54.51 -18.99 3.45
C GLN A 98 -53.39 -20.04 3.55
N ASP A 99 -53.49 -21.14 2.80
CA ASP A 99 -52.48 -22.20 2.73
C ASP A 99 -51.13 -21.66 2.24
N LYS A 100 -51.11 -20.82 1.19
CA LYS A 100 -49.90 -20.13 0.72
C LYS A 100 -49.29 -19.24 1.81
N THR A 101 -50.09 -18.41 2.48
CA THR A 101 -49.58 -17.54 3.55
C THR A 101 -49.05 -18.33 4.74
N ALA A 102 -49.65 -19.47 5.08
CA ALA A 102 -49.13 -20.38 6.09
C ALA A 102 -47.73 -20.90 5.70
N VAL A 103 -47.56 -21.40 4.47
CA VAL A 103 -46.25 -21.83 3.93
C VAL A 103 -45.23 -20.69 3.97
N TYR A 104 -45.56 -19.50 3.44
CA TYR A 104 -44.64 -18.36 3.49
C TYR A 104 -44.28 -17.92 4.91
N THR A 105 -45.19 -18.03 5.89
CA THR A 105 -44.84 -17.75 7.29
C THR A 105 -43.92 -18.81 7.90
N GLN A 106 -44.06 -20.07 7.49
CA GLN A 106 -43.18 -21.17 7.91
C GLN A 106 -41.79 -21.04 7.30
N GLU A 107 -41.69 -20.73 6.01
CA GLU A 107 -40.42 -20.43 5.32
C GLU A 107 -39.72 -19.22 5.93
N ALA A 108 -40.45 -18.14 6.20
CA ALA A 108 -39.92 -16.96 6.88
C ALA A 108 -39.49 -17.24 8.33
N ALA A 109 -40.12 -18.18 9.02
CA ALA A 109 -39.70 -18.63 10.35
C ALA A 109 -38.42 -19.47 10.28
N ALA A 110 -38.31 -20.40 9.31
CA ALA A 110 -37.12 -21.21 9.08
C ALA A 110 -35.90 -20.35 8.71
N ALA A 111 -36.04 -19.44 7.74
CA ALA A 111 -34.97 -18.53 7.34
C ALA A 111 -34.50 -17.62 8.50
N ARG A 112 -35.40 -17.22 9.42
CA ARG A 112 -35.03 -16.51 10.64
C ARG A 112 -34.24 -17.40 11.61
N GLN A 113 -34.61 -18.67 11.77
CA GLN A 113 -33.85 -19.61 12.61
C GLN A 113 -32.44 -19.84 12.06
N GLU A 114 -32.31 -20.09 10.76
CA GLU A 114 -31.01 -20.22 10.07
C GLU A 114 -30.14 -18.96 10.21
N LEU A 115 -30.73 -17.77 10.07
CA LEU A 115 -30.02 -16.50 10.27
C LEU A 115 -29.59 -16.32 11.73
N THR A 116 -30.39 -16.73 12.73
CA THR A 116 -29.95 -16.72 14.14
C THR A 116 -28.84 -17.74 14.41
N ALA A 117 -28.88 -18.92 13.78
CA ALA A 117 -27.86 -19.96 13.95
C ALA A 117 -26.51 -19.55 13.34
N THR A 118 -26.52 -19.00 12.12
CA THR A 118 -25.31 -18.47 11.46
C THR A 118 -24.73 -17.26 12.18
N VAL A 119 -25.56 -16.36 12.72
CA VAL A 119 -25.10 -15.25 13.58
C VAL A 119 -24.50 -15.78 14.90
N ALA A 120 -25.05 -16.84 15.49
CA ALA A 120 -24.47 -17.48 16.68
C ALA A 120 -23.10 -18.13 16.38
N GLN A 121 -22.99 -18.85 15.26
CA GLN A 121 -21.73 -19.43 14.78
C GLN A 121 -20.66 -18.35 14.53
N HIS A 122 -21.01 -17.24 13.86
CA HIS A 122 -20.09 -16.13 13.64
C HIS A 122 -19.63 -15.46 14.94
N ARG A 123 -20.51 -15.32 15.95
CA ARG A 123 -20.11 -14.82 17.28
C ARG A 123 -19.13 -15.78 17.96
N GLN A 124 -19.43 -17.08 17.97
CA GLN A 124 -18.54 -18.09 18.54
C GLN A 124 -17.17 -18.13 17.84
N ALA A 125 -17.12 -17.95 16.52
CA ALA A 125 -15.86 -17.83 15.78
C ALA A 125 -15.07 -16.57 16.17
N LEU A 126 -15.72 -15.41 16.26
CA LEU A 126 -15.09 -14.14 16.69
C LEU A 126 -14.60 -14.19 18.14
N ASP A 127 -15.32 -14.84 19.04
CA ASP A 127 -14.90 -15.02 20.43
C ASP A 127 -13.77 -16.05 20.58
N GLY A 128 -13.74 -17.07 19.70
CA GLY A 128 -12.59 -17.96 19.52
C GLY A 128 -11.34 -17.21 19.03
N GLU A 129 -11.46 -16.37 18.00
CA GLU A 129 -10.37 -15.50 17.53
C GLU A 129 -9.88 -14.54 18.63
N ARG A 130 -10.80 -13.95 19.41
CA ARG A 130 -10.44 -13.08 20.55
C ARG A 130 -9.61 -13.84 21.58
N ALA A 131 -10.04 -15.03 21.98
CA ALA A 131 -9.32 -15.89 22.92
C ALA A 131 -7.94 -16.32 22.40
N GLN A 132 -7.82 -16.63 21.10
CA GLN A 132 -6.53 -16.91 20.46
C GLN A 132 -5.61 -15.68 20.47
N ARG A 133 -6.13 -14.48 20.14
CA ARG A 133 -5.37 -13.23 20.15
C ARG A 133 -4.89 -12.86 21.56
N THR A 134 -5.69 -13.09 22.61
CA THR A 134 -5.24 -12.87 23.99
C THR A 134 -4.17 -13.88 24.40
N ALA A 135 -4.34 -15.17 24.08
CA ALA A 135 -3.32 -16.19 24.37
C ALA A 135 -1.98 -15.92 23.66
N LEU A 136 -2.02 -15.45 22.41
CA LEU A 136 -0.82 -15.00 21.67
C LEU A 136 -0.19 -13.75 22.28
N ALA A 137 -1.00 -12.79 22.78
CA ALA A 137 -0.48 -11.61 23.47
C ALA A 137 0.21 -11.98 24.81
N ASP A 138 -0.37 -12.92 25.56
CA ASP A 138 0.23 -13.42 26.81
C ASP A 138 1.54 -14.18 26.54
N GLN A 139 1.60 -15.02 25.50
CA GLN A 139 2.84 -15.67 25.04
C GLN A 139 3.91 -14.65 24.59
N LEU A 140 3.50 -13.56 23.95
CA LEU A 140 4.39 -12.49 23.53
C LEU A 140 4.92 -11.68 24.75
N LEU A 141 4.10 -11.48 25.79
CA LEU A 141 4.53 -10.88 27.06
C LEU A 141 5.47 -11.78 27.86
N VAL A 142 5.27 -13.11 27.85
CA VAL A 142 6.20 -14.08 28.47
C VAL A 142 7.54 -14.07 27.73
N SER A 143 7.54 -14.25 26.41
CA SER A 143 8.79 -14.24 25.62
C SER A 143 9.54 -12.90 25.66
N GLN A 144 8.85 -11.75 25.80
CA GLN A 144 9.52 -10.47 26.10
C GLN A 144 10.23 -10.46 27.46
N ARG A 145 9.63 -11.04 28.52
CA ARG A 145 10.27 -11.16 29.83
C ARG A 145 11.47 -12.10 29.79
N ASP A 146 11.36 -13.21 29.07
CA ASP A 146 12.47 -14.17 28.90
C ASP A 146 13.64 -13.53 28.15
N LEU A 147 13.38 -12.80 27.06
CA LEU A 147 14.39 -12.01 26.35
C LEU A 147 15.01 -10.91 27.23
N GLN A 148 14.22 -10.26 28.08
CA GLN A 148 14.72 -9.25 29.01
C GLN A 148 15.59 -9.87 30.12
N ALA A 149 15.24 -11.06 30.61
CA ALA A 149 16.06 -11.82 31.56
C ALA A 149 17.39 -12.28 30.94
N LEU A 150 17.35 -12.81 29.71
CA LEU A 150 18.54 -13.17 28.93
C LEU A 150 19.44 -11.94 28.67
N ALA A 151 18.87 -10.78 28.35
CA ALA A 151 19.63 -9.54 28.17
C ALA A 151 20.32 -9.08 29.47
N LEU A 152 19.67 -9.25 30.63
CA LEU A 152 20.28 -8.99 31.94
C LEU A 152 21.40 -9.98 32.28
N GLN A 153 21.23 -11.27 31.95
CA GLN A 153 22.28 -12.29 32.12
C GLN A 153 23.49 -12.02 31.23
N LEU A 154 23.28 -11.69 29.95
CA LEU A 154 24.36 -11.31 29.02
C LEU A 154 25.09 -10.05 29.47
N ARG A 155 24.39 -9.09 30.07
CA ARG A 155 25.02 -7.92 30.69
C ARG A 155 25.88 -8.31 31.90
N GLY A 156 25.33 -9.09 32.84
CA GLY A 156 26.09 -9.57 33.99
C GLY A 156 27.35 -10.35 33.61
N ALA A 157 27.25 -11.26 32.64
CA ALA A 157 28.40 -11.99 32.10
C ALA A 157 29.43 -11.06 31.39
N SER A 158 28.97 -9.96 30.77
CA SER A 158 29.87 -8.95 30.19
C SER A 158 30.60 -8.16 31.27
N ASP A 159 29.87 -7.73 32.31
CA ASP A 159 30.42 -7.02 33.47
C ASP A 159 31.42 -7.90 34.25
N GLU A 160 31.16 -9.20 34.38
CA GLU A 160 32.09 -10.20 34.92
C GLU A 160 33.36 -10.35 34.06
N ILE A 161 33.21 -10.41 32.73
CA ILE A 161 34.35 -10.47 31.80
C ILE A 161 35.21 -9.19 31.88
N GLU A 162 34.59 -8.02 32.08
CA GLU A 162 35.35 -6.78 32.34
C GLU A 162 36.07 -6.81 33.69
N GLN A 163 35.41 -7.26 34.76
CA GLN A 163 36.05 -7.42 36.08
C GLN A 163 37.23 -8.41 36.04
N LEU A 164 37.11 -9.52 35.32
CA LEU A 164 38.20 -10.48 35.12
C LEU A 164 39.38 -9.84 34.36
N LYS A 165 39.12 -9.12 33.26
CA LYS A 165 40.17 -8.36 32.53
C LYS A 165 40.84 -7.31 33.42
N GLN A 166 40.07 -6.56 34.21
CA GLN A 166 40.60 -5.57 35.16
C GLN A 166 41.48 -6.26 36.23
N ALA A 167 41.04 -7.39 36.77
CA ALA A 167 41.83 -8.18 37.73
C ALA A 167 43.10 -8.78 37.12
N GLU A 168 43.09 -9.25 35.87
CA GLU A 168 44.29 -9.73 35.17
C GLU A 168 45.26 -8.60 34.82
N THR A 169 44.77 -7.45 34.34
CA THR A 169 45.63 -6.27 34.10
C THR A 169 46.24 -5.73 35.39
N ALA A 170 45.50 -5.73 36.51
CA ALA A 170 46.04 -5.38 37.83
C ALA A 170 47.11 -6.38 38.30
N LYS A 171 46.87 -7.70 38.18
CA LYS A 171 47.84 -8.75 38.55
C LYS A 171 49.12 -8.67 37.69
N THR A 172 48.98 -8.50 36.38
CA THR A 172 50.14 -8.40 35.47
C THR A 172 50.93 -7.11 35.68
N ALA A 173 50.27 -5.97 35.93
CA ALA A 173 50.93 -4.74 36.35
C ALA A 173 51.68 -4.91 37.69
N GLN A 174 51.05 -5.55 38.69
CA GLN A 174 51.69 -5.83 39.98
C GLN A 174 52.89 -6.78 39.86
N SER A 175 52.82 -7.79 38.99
CA SER A 175 53.93 -8.70 38.70
C SER A 175 55.10 -7.97 38.03
N LEU A 176 54.82 -7.13 37.04
CA LEU A 176 55.84 -6.35 36.32
C LEU A 176 56.47 -5.29 37.23
N GLU A 177 55.71 -4.72 38.16
CA GLU A 177 56.22 -3.80 39.18
C GLU A 177 57.10 -4.53 40.22
N GLN A 178 56.76 -5.77 40.62
CA GLN A 178 57.65 -6.61 41.42
C GLN A 178 58.96 -6.96 40.67
N GLU A 179 58.90 -7.24 39.37
CA GLU A 179 60.12 -7.48 38.59
C GLU A 179 61.00 -6.23 38.49
N ARG A 180 60.41 -5.04 38.31
CA ARG A 180 61.14 -3.76 38.39
C ARG A 180 61.79 -3.55 39.75
N GLN A 181 61.08 -3.81 40.84
CA GLN A 181 61.61 -3.68 42.20
C GLN A 181 62.76 -4.67 42.48
N LYS A 182 62.73 -5.87 41.89
CA LYS A 182 63.84 -6.86 41.94
C LYS A 182 65.01 -6.49 41.02
N ALA A 183 64.74 -5.88 39.86
CA ALA A 183 65.77 -5.48 38.90
C ALA A 183 66.50 -4.19 39.30
N ALA A 184 65.85 -3.29 40.05
CA ALA A 184 66.42 -2.02 40.49
C ALA A 184 67.75 -2.16 41.28
N PRO A 185 67.88 -3.01 42.32
CA PRO A 185 69.16 -3.19 43.01
C PRO A 185 70.23 -3.82 42.12
N LEU A 186 69.88 -4.83 41.30
CA LEU A 186 70.82 -5.45 40.36
C LEU A 186 71.36 -4.45 39.32
N ALA A 187 70.52 -3.50 38.88
CA ALA A 187 70.96 -2.42 38.01
C ALA A 187 71.91 -1.42 38.73
N GLN A 188 71.68 -1.16 40.02
CA GLN A 188 72.59 -0.34 40.85
C GLN A 188 73.93 -1.05 41.09
N GLU A 189 73.92 -2.35 41.38
CA GLU A 189 75.13 -3.18 41.50
C GLU A 189 75.93 -3.21 40.20
N LEU A 190 75.28 -3.35 39.04
CA LEU A 190 75.96 -3.28 37.74
C LEU A 190 76.55 -1.89 37.43
N VAL A 191 75.96 -0.81 37.95
CA VAL A 191 76.54 0.54 37.86
C VAL A 191 77.73 0.70 38.82
N ALA A 192 77.64 0.20 40.05
CA ALA A 192 78.74 0.19 41.02
C ALA A 192 79.94 -0.62 40.48
N MET A 193 79.72 -1.86 40.03
CA MET A 193 80.75 -2.71 39.40
C MET A 193 81.41 -2.04 38.18
N ARG A 194 80.67 -1.24 37.39
CA ARG A 194 81.25 -0.44 36.31
C ARG A 194 82.11 0.72 36.82
N GLN A 195 81.73 1.37 37.92
CA GLN A 195 82.52 2.43 38.54
C GLN A 195 83.80 1.87 39.18
N GLU A 196 83.74 0.70 39.82
CA GLU A 196 84.90 -0.01 40.37
C GLU A 196 85.85 -0.52 39.28
N LEU A 197 85.34 -1.14 38.22
CA LEU A 197 86.17 -1.48 37.05
C LEU A 197 86.80 -0.23 36.41
N GLY A 198 86.09 0.91 36.40
CA GLY A 198 86.61 2.20 35.97
C GLY A 198 87.75 2.72 36.86
N SER A 199 87.62 2.64 38.19
CA SER A 199 88.64 3.10 39.13
C SER A 199 89.88 2.18 39.13
N ILE A 200 89.69 0.86 39.06
CA ILE A 200 90.77 -0.13 38.89
C ILE A 200 91.52 0.12 37.57
N THR A 201 90.81 0.38 36.47
CA THR A 201 91.43 0.70 35.17
C THR A 201 92.22 2.02 35.22
N ALA A 202 91.74 3.02 35.95
CA ALA A 202 92.46 4.28 36.16
C ALA A 202 93.71 4.08 37.03
N GLN A 203 93.62 3.33 38.13
CA GLN A 203 94.75 2.96 38.99
C GLN A 203 95.83 2.19 38.22
N HIS A 204 95.44 1.19 37.41
CA HIS A 204 96.39 0.43 36.59
C HIS A 204 97.09 1.33 35.55
N ARG A 205 96.37 2.29 34.95
CA ARG A 205 96.98 3.27 34.04
C ARG A 205 97.99 4.16 34.77
N GLN A 206 97.62 4.70 35.93
CA GLN A 206 98.51 5.50 36.77
C GLN A 206 99.76 4.73 37.21
N ALA A 207 99.63 3.44 37.56
CA ALA A 207 100.75 2.58 37.90
C ALA A 207 101.70 2.34 36.71
N LEU A 208 101.17 2.12 35.49
CA LEU A 208 101.98 2.01 34.28
C LEU A 208 102.71 3.31 33.93
N ASP A 209 102.08 4.46 34.14
CA ASP A 209 102.70 5.76 33.88
C ASP A 209 103.76 6.12 34.96
N GLN A 210 103.56 5.68 36.21
CA GLN A 210 104.60 5.71 37.25
C GLN A 210 105.78 4.78 36.90
N GLU A 211 105.51 3.55 36.44
CA GLU A 211 106.57 2.62 36.02
C GLU A 211 107.38 3.17 34.83
N ARG A 212 106.71 3.79 33.85
CA ARG A 212 107.36 4.50 32.73
C ARG A 212 108.25 5.64 33.23
N ALA A 213 107.77 6.43 34.19
CA ALA A 213 108.56 7.52 34.78
C ALA A 213 109.79 7.00 35.55
N GLN A 214 109.64 5.91 36.33
CA GLN A 214 110.76 5.26 37.03
C GLN A 214 111.78 4.68 36.05
N ARG A 215 111.33 3.97 35.00
CA ARG A 215 112.20 3.45 33.93
C ARG A 215 112.94 4.58 33.19
N ALA A 216 112.28 5.72 32.96
CA ALA A 216 112.90 6.90 32.35
C ALA A 216 113.95 7.57 33.27
N ALA A 217 113.68 7.66 34.57
CA ALA A 217 114.65 8.16 35.56
C ALA A 217 115.90 7.26 35.64
N LEU A 218 115.71 5.93 35.77
CA LEU A 218 116.80 4.96 35.78
C LEU A 218 117.62 4.98 34.47
N ALA A 219 116.98 5.19 33.32
CA ALA A 219 117.67 5.37 32.05
C ALA A 219 118.50 6.66 32.00
N ALA A 220 118.01 7.75 32.60
CA ALA A 220 118.76 9.00 32.72
C ALA A 220 119.97 8.84 33.67
N GLU A 221 119.80 8.20 34.83
CA GLU A 221 120.87 7.87 35.78
C GLU A 221 121.95 6.99 35.14
N LEU A 222 121.57 5.92 34.44
CA LEU A 222 122.50 5.08 33.67
C LEU A 222 123.26 5.88 32.62
N SER A 223 122.61 6.83 31.93
CA SER A 223 123.29 7.71 30.97
C SER A 223 124.25 8.71 31.64
N GLY A 224 123.99 9.10 32.89
CA GLY A 224 124.89 9.87 33.74
C GLY A 224 126.13 9.06 34.11
N ALA A 225 125.93 7.89 34.72
CA ALA A 225 127.01 6.98 35.10
C ALA A 225 127.90 6.58 33.90
N GLN A 226 127.31 6.35 32.70
CA GLN A 226 128.08 6.10 31.48
C GLN A 226 128.97 7.28 31.07
N ARG A 227 128.53 8.53 31.26
CA ARG A 227 129.34 9.73 30.98
C ARG A 227 130.46 9.89 32.02
N GLU A 228 130.19 9.58 33.28
CA GLU A 228 131.20 9.61 34.35
C GLU A 228 132.29 8.54 34.13
N VAL A 229 131.91 7.31 33.80
CA VAL A 229 132.85 6.23 33.44
C VAL A 229 133.66 6.60 32.18
N ALA A 230 133.04 7.24 31.17
CA ALA A 230 133.76 7.73 30.00
C ALA A 230 134.77 8.85 30.35
N ALA A 231 134.44 9.75 31.28
CA ALA A 231 135.35 10.78 31.77
C ALA A 231 136.52 10.19 32.57
N GLN A 232 136.25 9.21 33.45
CA GLN A 232 137.29 8.48 34.18
C GLN A 232 138.21 7.69 33.24
N ALA A 233 137.66 7.05 32.20
CA ALA A 233 138.45 6.36 31.16
C ALA A 233 139.33 7.32 30.35
N ALA A 234 138.89 8.56 30.11
CA ALA A 234 139.71 9.59 29.47
C ALA A 234 140.87 10.06 30.37
N GLN A 235 140.63 10.20 31.68
CA GLN A 235 141.68 10.50 32.66
C GLN A 235 142.72 9.38 32.77
N LEU A 236 142.28 8.11 32.81
CA LEU A 236 143.17 6.95 32.85
C LEU A 236 144.02 6.80 31.59
N ARG A 237 143.49 7.12 30.40
CA ARG A 237 144.29 7.16 29.16
C ARG A 237 145.41 8.20 29.24
N LYS A 238 145.10 9.42 29.72
CA LYS A 238 146.12 10.46 29.87
C LYS A 238 147.26 10.04 30.83
N ALA A 239 146.94 9.34 31.92
CA ALA A 239 147.95 8.78 32.82
C ALA A 239 148.70 7.57 32.24
N SER A 240 148.08 6.82 31.33
CA SER A 240 148.69 5.69 30.62
C SER A 240 149.75 6.15 29.61
N ASP A 241 149.46 7.22 28.87
CA ASP A 241 150.36 7.75 27.84
C ASP A 241 151.66 8.32 28.46
N GLU A 242 151.58 8.84 29.69
CA GLU A 242 152.73 9.34 30.47
C GLU A 242 153.57 8.19 31.10
N ALA A 243 153.04 6.96 31.18
CA ALA A 243 153.72 5.81 31.78
C ALA A 243 154.47 4.90 30.79
N GLY A 244 154.27 5.07 29.47
CA GLY A 244 154.67 4.10 28.45
C GLY A 244 156.17 3.99 28.12
N GLN A 245 157.03 4.89 28.60
CA GLN A 245 158.40 5.05 28.08
C GLN A 245 159.52 4.37 28.88
N LEU A 246 159.23 3.68 30.00
CA LEU A 246 160.28 3.40 31.01
C LEU A 246 160.59 1.93 31.38
N ARG A 247 159.94 0.91 30.79
CA ARG A 247 160.20 -0.52 31.16
C ARG A 247 160.22 -1.51 29.98
N GLN A 248 161.36 -1.56 29.29
CA GLN A 248 161.82 -2.73 28.53
C GLN A 248 163.22 -3.16 29.03
N ALA A 249 163.29 -4.18 29.89
CA ALA A 249 164.49 -4.95 30.21
C ALA A 249 164.14 -6.23 31.01
N ASP A 250 164.89 -7.30 30.74
CA ASP A 250 165.23 -8.49 31.56
C ASP A 250 164.13 -9.27 32.32
N ALA A 251 163.86 -10.58 32.18
CA ALA A 251 164.49 -11.78 31.56
C ALA A 251 165.11 -12.84 32.52
N ALA A 252 164.24 -13.80 32.90
CA ALA A 252 164.50 -15.24 33.06
C ALA A 252 165.54 -15.80 34.07
N LYS A 253 165.05 -16.58 35.07
CA LYS A 253 165.33 -18.02 35.32
C LYS A 253 165.02 -18.43 36.78
N ALA A 254 164.37 -19.59 36.96
CA ALA A 254 164.71 -20.63 37.97
C ALA A 254 163.58 -21.68 38.12
N THR A 255 163.84 -22.90 37.66
CA THR A 255 163.16 -24.12 38.10
C THR A 255 164.22 -25.16 38.46
N GLN A 256 163.82 -26.24 39.16
CA GLN A 256 164.67 -27.27 39.77
C GLN A 256 165.56 -26.79 40.93
N VAL A 257 165.27 -27.27 42.14
CA VAL A 257 166.32 -27.69 43.09
C VAL A 257 165.72 -28.73 44.06
N LEU A 258 166.37 -29.91 44.16
CA LEU A 258 166.20 -30.98 45.16
C LEU A 258 164.79 -31.64 45.26
N GLU A 259 164.52 -32.89 44.88
CA GLU A 259 165.24 -33.92 44.09
C GLU A 259 166.66 -34.33 44.54
N GLN A 260 166.97 -34.23 45.84
CA GLN A 260 168.16 -34.88 46.43
C GLN A 260 167.87 -35.67 47.71
N GLU A 261 166.85 -35.32 48.48
CA GLU A 261 166.47 -36.03 49.73
C GLU A 261 165.70 -37.33 49.47
N ARG A 262 166.33 -38.25 48.73
CA ARG A 262 165.85 -39.63 48.56
C ARG A 262 166.94 -40.71 48.51
N GLN A 263 168.13 -40.43 49.06
CA GLN A 263 169.24 -41.39 49.11
C GLN A 263 169.92 -41.51 50.48
N LYS A 264 169.44 -42.45 51.30
CA LYS A 264 170.15 -43.30 52.30
C LYS A 264 169.07 -44.12 53.02
N ALA A 265 168.80 -45.38 52.65
CA ALA A 265 169.61 -46.60 52.79
C ALA A 265 169.50 -47.22 54.20
N ALA A 266 169.24 -48.54 54.24
CA ALA A 266 168.82 -49.29 55.43
C ALA A 266 169.98 -49.66 56.38
N PRO A 267 169.65 -50.20 57.56
CA PRO A 267 169.89 -51.64 57.74
C PRO A 267 168.66 -52.42 58.23
N LEU A 268 168.50 -53.65 57.75
CA LEU A 268 167.39 -54.54 58.07
C LEU A 268 167.84 -55.62 59.07
N ALA A 269 167.35 -55.53 60.32
CA ALA A 269 167.66 -56.51 61.37
C ALA A 269 166.54 -56.75 62.42
N GLN A 270 165.37 -56.12 62.26
CA GLN A 270 164.22 -56.27 63.19
C GLN A 270 162.88 -56.54 62.48
N GLU A 271 162.87 -56.69 61.16
CA GLU A 271 161.64 -56.85 60.35
C GLU A 271 160.81 -58.09 60.71
N LEU A 272 161.43 -59.18 61.19
CA LEU A 272 160.72 -60.46 61.40
C LEU A 272 159.88 -60.53 62.70
N ALA A 273 159.94 -59.51 63.57
CA ALA A 273 158.97 -59.32 64.64
C ALA A 273 157.84 -58.37 64.20
N ALA A 274 158.19 -57.26 63.55
CA ALA A 274 157.24 -56.24 63.09
C ALA A 274 156.22 -56.79 62.07
N VAL A 275 156.67 -57.59 61.09
CA VAL A 275 155.82 -58.15 60.02
C VAL A 275 154.59 -58.93 60.54
N ARG A 276 154.64 -59.48 61.77
CA ARG A 276 153.47 -60.14 62.38
C ARG A 276 152.43 -59.16 62.94
N GLN A 277 152.83 -57.97 63.40
CA GLN A 277 151.89 -56.88 63.69
C GLN A 277 151.41 -56.19 62.41
N GLU A 278 152.27 -56.03 61.41
CA GLU A 278 151.93 -55.41 60.12
C GLU A 278 150.92 -56.24 59.32
N LEU A 279 151.04 -57.57 59.29
CA LEU A 279 149.98 -58.43 58.73
C LEU A 279 148.65 -58.26 59.47
N GLY A 280 148.67 -57.96 60.77
CA GLY A 280 147.49 -57.58 61.54
C GLY A 280 146.91 -56.22 61.12
N SER A 281 147.75 -55.19 60.95
CA SER A 281 147.30 -53.85 60.52
C SER A 281 146.81 -53.84 59.08
N ILE A 282 147.46 -54.56 58.16
CA ILE A 282 147.02 -54.75 56.77
C ILE A 282 145.66 -55.46 56.72
N THR A 283 145.46 -56.50 57.54
CA THR A 283 144.16 -57.19 57.63
C THR A 283 143.05 -56.27 58.18
N ALA A 284 143.38 -55.37 59.12
CA ALA A 284 142.46 -54.37 59.62
C ALA A 284 142.14 -53.29 58.58
N GLN A 285 143.15 -52.77 57.88
CA GLN A 285 143.00 -51.79 56.79
C GLN A 285 142.16 -52.34 55.63
N HIS A 286 142.38 -53.60 55.22
CA HIS A 286 141.60 -54.22 54.16
C HIS A 286 140.13 -54.42 54.57
N ARG A 287 139.86 -54.72 55.84
CA ARG A 287 138.48 -54.76 56.39
C ARG A 287 137.83 -53.38 56.38
N GLN A 288 138.55 -52.36 56.85
CA GLN A 288 138.09 -50.96 56.85
C GLN A 288 137.79 -50.44 55.43
N ALA A 289 138.60 -50.80 54.44
CA ALA A 289 138.35 -50.46 53.03
C ALA A 289 137.08 -51.14 52.47
N LEU A 290 136.84 -52.42 52.78
CA LEU A 290 135.61 -53.12 52.40
C LEU A 290 134.36 -52.52 53.07
N ASP A 291 134.48 -52.07 54.32
CA ASP A 291 133.38 -51.43 55.04
C ASP A 291 133.12 -49.99 54.55
N GLN A 292 134.15 -49.28 54.08
CA GLN A 292 133.99 -48.02 53.32
C GLN A 292 133.31 -48.23 51.97
N GLU A 293 133.68 -49.27 51.21
CA GLU A 293 133.03 -49.60 49.94
C GLU A 293 131.55 -49.96 50.15
N ARG A 294 131.23 -50.73 51.20
CA ARG A 294 129.86 -51.03 51.61
C ARG A 294 129.08 -49.77 51.96
N ALA A 295 129.68 -48.83 52.71
CA ALA A 295 129.06 -47.56 53.05
C ALA A 295 128.77 -46.70 51.81
N GLN A 296 129.70 -46.61 50.85
CA GLN A 296 129.49 -45.90 49.58
C GLN A 296 128.39 -46.54 48.73
N ARG A 297 128.37 -47.87 48.60
CA ARG A 297 127.30 -48.59 47.89
C ARG A 297 125.93 -48.43 48.59
N ALA A 298 125.89 -48.37 49.91
CA ALA A 298 124.67 -48.10 50.67
C ALA A 298 124.18 -46.65 50.49
N ALA A 299 125.08 -45.67 50.43
CA ALA A 299 124.74 -44.27 50.15
C ALA A 299 124.16 -44.12 48.73
N LEU A 300 124.84 -44.66 47.70
CA LEU A 300 124.35 -44.64 46.32
C LEU A 300 123.00 -45.36 46.15
N ALA A 301 122.78 -46.46 46.87
CA ALA A 301 121.48 -47.14 46.90
C ALA A 301 120.39 -46.30 47.58
N ALA A 302 120.72 -45.56 48.64
CA ALA A 302 119.81 -44.63 49.28
C ALA A 302 119.46 -43.45 48.36
N GLU A 303 120.44 -42.84 47.70
CA GLU A 303 120.26 -41.76 46.71
C GLU A 303 119.38 -42.21 45.53
N LEU A 304 119.65 -43.39 44.94
CA LEU A 304 118.81 -43.98 43.91
C LEU A 304 117.37 -44.22 44.39
N SER A 305 117.18 -44.66 45.64
CA SER A 305 115.84 -44.80 46.23
C SER A 305 115.14 -43.47 46.48
N GLY A 306 115.90 -42.40 46.74
CA GLY A 306 115.41 -41.02 46.85
C GLY A 306 114.90 -40.51 45.49
N ALA A 307 115.76 -40.56 44.47
CA ALA A 307 115.41 -40.16 43.11
C ALA A 307 114.20 -40.96 42.56
N GLN A 308 114.11 -42.27 42.83
CA GLN A 308 112.94 -43.08 42.46
C GLN A 308 111.66 -42.63 43.17
N ARG A 309 111.73 -42.21 44.44
CA ARG A 309 110.57 -41.67 45.18
C ARG A 309 110.16 -40.29 44.66
N GLU A 310 111.11 -39.44 44.30
CA GLU A 310 110.83 -38.11 43.71
C GLU A 310 110.17 -38.24 42.33
N VAL A 311 110.70 -39.10 41.46
CA VAL A 311 110.08 -39.41 40.15
C VAL A 311 108.69 -40.03 40.33
N ALA A 312 108.49 -40.91 41.31
CA ALA A 312 107.17 -41.46 41.63
C ALA A 312 106.19 -40.40 42.16
N ALA A 313 106.66 -39.45 42.97
CA ALA A 313 105.86 -38.34 43.47
C ALA A 313 105.45 -37.36 42.36
N GLN A 314 106.39 -37.00 41.47
CA GLN A 314 106.11 -36.18 40.28
C GLN A 314 105.13 -36.88 39.33
N ALA A 315 105.29 -38.19 39.09
CA ALA A 315 104.35 -38.98 38.31
C ALA A 315 102.94 -39.05 38.94
N ALA A 316 102.84 -39.10 40.27
CA ALA A 316 101.57 -39.04 40.98
C ALA A 316 100.91 -37.65 40.89
N GLN A 317 101.69 -36.57 40.98
CA GLN A 317 101.22 -35.19 40.79
C GLN A 317 100.71 -34.96 39.36
N LEU A 318 101.44 -35.42 38.35
CA LEU A 318 101.03 -35.31 36.93
C LEU A 318 99.75 -36.10 36.63
N ARG A 319 99.57 -37.29 37.24
CA ARG A 319 98.30 -38.04 37.17
C ARG A 319 97.16 -37.25 37.78
N LYS A 320 97.31 -36.77 39.03
CA LYS A 320 96.29 -35.96 39.71
C LYS A 320 95.89 -34.71 38.91
N ALA A 321 96.85 -33.99 38.35
CA ALA A 321 96.58 -32.83 37.49
C ALA A 321 95.87 -33.22 36.17
N SER A 322 96.19 -34.37 35.59
CA SER A 322 95.49 -34.92 34.41
C SER A 322 94.05 -35.34 34.75
N ASP A 323 93.82 -35.92 35.92
CA ASP A 323 92.50 -36.35 36.39
C ASP A 323 91.61 -35.13 36.68
N GLU A 324 92.16 -34.10 37.33
CA GLU A 324 91.49 -32.80 37.57
C GLU A 324 91.15 -32.08 36.26
N ALA A 325 92.07 -32.05 35.29
CA ALA A 325 91.81 -31.52 33.95
C ALA A 325 90.75 -32.34 33.18
N GLY A 326 90.71 -33.66 33.40
CA GLY A 326 89.67 -34.55 32.87
C GLY A 326 88.28 -34.24 33.45
N GLN A 327 88.19 -34.08 34.77
CA GLN A 327 86.95 -33.73 35.47
C GLN A 327 86.42 -32.35 35.05
N LEU A 328 87.29 -31.34 34.93
CA LEU A 328 86.89 -30.01 34.44
C LEU A 328 86.33 -30.09 33.01
N ARG A 329 87.00 -30.81 32.10
CA ARG A 329 86.50 -31.01 30.72
C ARG A 329 85.16 -31.74 30.68
N GLN A 330 84.94 -32.74 31.54
CA GLN A 330 83.64 -33.41 31.65
C GLN A 330 82.55 -32.50 32.22
N ALA A 331 82.87 -31.69 33.23
CA ALA A 331 81.94 -30.71 33.81
C ALA A 331 81.55 -29.62 32.79
N ASP A 332 82.50 -29.13 32.00
CA ASP A 332 82.23 -28.09 30.99
C ASP A 332 81.52 -28.68 29.75
N ALA A 333 81.80 -29.92 29.36
CA ALA A 333 81.00 -30.66 28.38
C ALA A 333 79.55 -30.87 28.86
N ALA A 334 79.35 -31.18 30.15
CA ALA A 334 78.01 -31.30 30.73
C ALA A 334 77.26 -29.95 30.78
N LYS A 335 77.92 -28.87 31.20
CA LYS A 335 77.34 -27.50 31.20
C LYS A 335 76.97 -27.05 29.78
N THR A 336 77.86 -27.22 28.80
CA THR A 336 77.59 -26.84 27.40
C THR A 336 76.48 -27.69 26.79
N GLY A 337 76.42 -28.99 27.11
CA GLY A 337 75.28 -29.85 26.79
C GLY A 337 73.96 -29.33 27.37
N GLN A 338 73.92 -29.02 28.68
CA GLN A 338 72.75 -28.47 29.36
C GLN A 338 72.30 -27.12 28.79
N VAL A 339 73.22 -26.22 28.47
CA VAL A 339 72.90 -24.94 27.81
C VAL A 339 72.29 -25.19 26.43
N LEU A 340 72.86 -26.08 25.63
CA LEU A 340 72.38 -26.38 24.27
C LEU A 340 71.03 -27.13 24.28
N GLU A 341 70.79 -27.98 25.28
CA GLU A 341 69.48 -28.59 25.57
C GLU A 341 68.44 -27.50 25.94
N GLN A 342 68.81 -26.55 26.80
CA GLN A 342 67.93 -25.46 27.22
C GLN A 342 67.64 -24.48 26.07
N GLU A 343 68.62 -24.19 25.20
CA GLU A 343 68.43 -23.44 23.96
C GLU A 343 67.44 -24.15 23.02
N ARG A 344 67.56 -25.48 22.84
CA ARG A 344 66.60 -26.28 22.06
C ARG A 344 65.20 -26.24 22.65
N GLN A 345 65.06 -26.31 23.98
CA GLN A 345 63.77 -26.20 24.66
C GLN A 345 63.14 -24.81 24.46
N LYS A 346 63.92 -23.72 24.59
CA LYS A 346 63.47 -22.35 24.28
C LYS A 346 63.04 -22.22 22.81
N ALA A 347 63.82 -22.76 21.88
CA ALA A 347 63.51 -22.72 20.45
C ALA A 347 62.22 -23.51 20.11
N ALA A 348 62.02 -24.67 20.72
CA ALA A 348 60.79 -25.46 20.59
C ALA A 348 59.57 -24.72 21.16
N ALA A 349 59.69 -24.08 22.33
CA ALA A 349 58.64 -23.25 22.92
C ALA A 349 58.33 -22.03 22.03
N PHE A 350 59.33 -21.39 21.43
CA PHE A 350 59.14 -20.30 20.46
C PHE A 350 58.43 -20.78 19.19
N ALA A 351 58.78 -21.95 18.66
CA ALA A 351 58.10 -22.54 17.50
C ALA A 351 56.62 -22.84 17.81
N GLN A 352 56.33 -23.39 18.99
CA GLN A 352 54.95 -23.60 19.46
C GLN A 352 54.18 -22.28 19.63
N ALA A 353 54.81 -21.24 20.19
CA ALA A 353 54.20 -19.92 20.33
C ALA A 353 53.91 -19.26 18.97
N VAL A 354 54.80 -19.42 17.98
CA VAL A 354 54.57 -18.95 16.60
C VAL A 354 53.43 -19.71 15.94
N ALA A 355 53.39 -21.05 16.07
CA ALA A 355 52.31 -21.87 15.54
C ALA A 355 50.94 -21.53 16.17
N ALA A 356 50.89 -21.34 17.49
CA ALA A 356 49.68 -20.90 18.20
C ALA A 356 49.23 -19.50 17.73
N ARG A 357 50.16 -18.57 17.52
CA ARG A 357 49.87 -17.22 17.00
C ARG A 357 49.37 -17.25 15.55
N GLN A 358 49.91 -18.15 14.72
CA GLN A 358 49.41 -18.40 13.36
C GLN A 358 47.98 -18.96 13.39
N ALA A 359 47.72 -19.97 14.22
CA ALA A 359 46.38 -20.55 14.39
C ALA A 359 45.35 -19.51 14.88
N LEU A 360 45.72 -18.67 15.85
CA LEU A 360 44.89 -17.54 16.30
C LEU A 360 44.62 -16.53 15.17
N SER A 361 45.62 -16.23 14.34
CA SER A 361 45.43 -15.32 13.20
C SER A 361 44.51 -15.91 12.11
N ALA A 362 44.60 -17.21 11.85
CA ALA A 362 43.72 -17.91 10.92
C ALA A 362 42.28 -17.97 11.42
N ASN A 363 42.08 -18.28 12.71
CA ASN A 363 40.77 -18.27 13.35
C ASN A 363 40.15 -16.85 13.36
N THR A 364 40.97 -15.82 13.63
CA THR A 364 40.55 -14.40 13.53
C THR A 364 40.13 -14.02 12.10
N MET A 365 40.81 -14.55 11.07
CA MET A 365 40.42 -14.35 9.67
C MET A 365 39.09 -15.05 9.36
N GLN A 366 38.90 -16.29 9.80
CA GLN A 366 37.65 -17.04 9.63
C GLN A 366 36.46 -16.35 10.32
N HIS A 367 36.64 -15.83 11.55
CA HIS A 367 35.61 -15.05 12.24
C HIS A 367 35.28 -13.73 11.52
N ARG A 368 36.26 -13.07 10.89
CA ARG A 368 35.98 -11.88 10.05
C ARG A 368 35.19 -12.25 8.80
N GLN A 369 35.59 -13.32 8.10
CA GLN A 369 34.88 -13.83 6.92
C GLN A 369 33.42 -14.18 7.26
N ALA A 370 33.18 -14.92 8.36
CA ALA A 370 31.82 -15.25 8.80
C ALA A 370 30.98 -14.00 9.15
N LEU A 371 31.57 -12.98 9.79
CA LEU A 371 30.88 -11.71 10.07
C LEU A 371 30.59 -10.90 8.80
N ASP A 372 31.48 -10.93 7.80
CA ASP A 372 31.29 -10.23 6.53
C ASP A 372 30.28 -10.96 5.61
N GLU A 373 30.24 -12.29 5.66
CA GLU A 373 29.16 -13.11 5.07
C GLU A 373 27.81 -12.82 5.74
N GLU A 374 27.74 -12.76 7.08
CA GLU A 374 26.51 -12.41 7.79
C GLU A 374 26.04 -10.99 7.46
N ARG A 375 26.97 -10.02 7.36
CA ARG A 375 26.68 -8.65 6.90
C ARG A 375 26.14 -8.64 5.47
N ALA A 376 26.72 -9.42 4.56
CA ALA A 376 26.25 -9.54 3.19
C ALA A 376 24.83 -10.16 3.11
N GLN A 377 24.55 -11.20 3.90
CA GLN A 377 23.22 -11.81 4.00
C GLN A 377 22.18 -10.84 4.57
N ARG A 378 22.52 -10.11 5.65
CA ARG A 378 21.67 -9.05 6.21
C ARG A 378 21.43 -7.91 5.22
N ALA A 379 22.43 -7.53 4.42
CA ALA A 379 22.30 -6.52 3.37
C ALA A 379 21.40 -7.00 2.21
N ALA A 380 21.51 -8.27 1.80
CA ALA A 380 20.62 -8.88 0.80
C ALA A 380 19.16 -8.90 1.29
N LEU A 381 18.91 -9.44 2.49
CA LEU A 381 17.56 -9.50 3.08
C LEU A 381 16.92 -8.11 3.26
N THR A 382 17.71 -7.09 3.60
CA THR A 382 17.20 -5.71 3.70
C THR A 382 16.93 -5.07 2.34
N ALA A 383 17.70 -5.43 1.29
CA ALA A 383 17.40 -5.04 -0.08
C ALA A 383 16.14 -5.75 -0.63
N GLU A 384 15.97 -7.05 -0.36
CA GLU A 384 14.77 -7.83 -0.70
C GLU A 384 13.52 -7.27 -0.01
N LEU A 385 13.60 -6.98 1.30
CA LEU A 385 12.51 -6.32 2.03
C LEU A 385 12.20 -4.91 1.50
N ALA A 386 13.19 -4.18 0.98
CA ALA A 386 12.96 -2.88 0.33
C ALA A 386 12.33 -3.03 -1.06
N ALA A 387 12.67 -4.07 -1.82
CA ALA A 387 12.02 -4.40 -3.09
C ALA A 387 10.54 -4.79 -2.86
N ALA A 388 10.29 -5.76 -1.99
CA ALA A 388 8.94 -6.23 -1.66
C ALA A 388 8.03 -5.10 -1.14
N ARG A 389 8.58 -4.12 -0.40
CA ARG A 389 7.83 -2.90 -0.02
C ARG A 389 7.42 -2.05 -1.22
N ARG A 390 8.34 -1.80 -2.17
CA ARG A 390 8.03 -1.06 -3.41
C ARG A 390 7.00 -1.78 -4.26
N ASP A 391 7.07 -3.12 -4.32
CA ASP A 391 6.10 -3.92 -5.05
C ASP A 391 4.70 -3.80 -4.43
N VAL A 392 4.57 -3.91 -3.10
CA VAL A 392 3.33 -3.69 -2.35
C VAL A 392 2.81 -2.26 -2.49
N GLU A 393 3.69 -1.25 -2.45
CA GLU A 393 3.32 0.15 -2.70
C GLU A 393 2.80 0.36 -4.13
N SER A 394 3.43 -0.28 -5.13
CA SER A 394 2.98 -0.22 -6.53
C SER A 394 1.61 -0.89 -6.72
N GLN A 395 1.37 -2.03 -6.08
CA GLN A 395 0.09 -2.73 -6.08
C GLN A 395 -0.98 -1.90 -5.37
N ALA A 396 -0.65 -1.24 -4.24
CA ALA A 396 -1.57 -0.34 -3.55
C ALA A 396 -1.95 0.88 -4.41
N VAL A 397 -1.02 1.42 -5.22
CA VAL A 397 -1.32 2.48 -6.19
C VAL A 397 -2.19 1.97 -7.35
N GLN A 398 -1.94 0.76 -7.86
CA GLN A 398 -2.79 0.14 -8.90
C GLN A 398 -4.21 -0.12 -8.39
N LEU A 399 -4.36 -0.65 -7.17
CA LEU A 399 -5.66 -0.89 -6.54
C LEU A 399 -6.43 0.42 -6.25
N ARG A 400 -5.73 1.51 -5.91
CA ARG A 400 -6.36 2.84 -5.80
C ARG A 400 -6.88 3.33 -7.15
N LYS A 401 -6.08 3.24 -8.21
CA LYS A 401 -6.50 3.62 -9.57
C LYS A 401 -7.70 2.80 -10.05
N ALA A 402 -7.70 1.48 -9.86
CA ALA A 402 -8.86 0.63 -10.16
C ALA A 402 -10.09 0.99 -9.30
N GLY A 403 -9.89 1.39 -8.04
CA GLY A 403 -10.95 1.92 -7.17
C GLY A 403 -11.52 3.27 -7.63
N GLU A 404 -10.67 4.15 -8.15
CA GLU A 404 -11.03 5.44 -8.74
C GLU A 404 -11.77 5.25 -10.08
N GLU A 405 -11.26 4.39 -10.98
CA GLU A 405 -11.89 4.02 -12.25
C GLU A 405 -13.26 3.38 -12.05
N THR A 406 -13.38 2.41 -11.13
CA THR A 406 -14.69 1.80 -10.79
C THR A 406 -15.60 2.74 -10.00
N GLY A 407 -15.05 3.79 -9.36
CA GLY A 407 -15.81 4.90 -8.79
C GLY A 407 -16.42 5.79 -9.87
N LEU A 408 -15.59 6.28 -10.79
CA LEU A 408 -15.99 7.09 -11.95
C LEU A 408 -16.99 6.37 -12.85
N PHE A 409 -16.79 5.07 -13.09
CA PHE A 409 -17.73 4.25 -13.87
C PHE A 409 -19.12 4.19 -13.21
N ARG A 410 -19.18 3.85 -11.92
CA ARG A 410 -20.45 3.85 -11.16
C ARG A 410 -21.09 5.23 -11.07
N GLN A 411 -20.30 6.30 -10.99
CA GLN A 411 -20.81 7.68 -11.00
C GLN A 411 -21.40 8.04 -12.37
N ALA A 412 -20.78 7.60 -13.47
CA ALA A 412 -21.30 7.77 -14.83
C ALA A 412 -22.58 6.95 -15.08
N GLU A 413 -22.67 5.72 -14.56
CA GLU A 413 -23.89 4.92 -14.62
C GLU A 413 -25.02 5.54 -13.78
N ALA A 414 -24.73 6.01 -12.56
CA ALA A 414 -25.70 6.72 -11.73
C ALA A 414 -26.20 8.01 -12.39
N ALA A 415 -25.31 8.77 -13.04
CA ALA A 415 -25.70 9.95 -13.82
C ALA A 415 -26.59 9.60 -15.02
N ARG A 416 -26.30 8.52 -15.75
CA ARG A 416 -27.14 8.02 -16.86
C ARG A 416 -28.52 7.54 -16.36
N ALA A 417 -28.57 6.87 -15.21
CA ALA A 417 -29.81 6.43 -14.58
C ALA A 417 -30.67 7.60 -14.07
N ALA A 418 -30.04 8.67 -13.55
CA ALA A 418 -30.74 9.91 -13.22
C ALA A 418 -31.31 10.59 -14.48
N GLN A 419 -30.51 10.70 -15.55
CA GLN A 419 -30.94 11.29 -16.83
C GLN A 419 -32.11 10.53 -17.47
N SER A 420 -32.11 9.19 -17.45
CA SER A 420 -33.24 8.42 -17.99
C SER A 420 -34.51 8.57 -17.14
N LEU A 421 -34.38 8.61 -15.81
CA LEU A 421 -35.51 8.80 -14.91
C LEU A 421 -36.11 10.21 -15.03
N ASP A 422 -35.28 11.26 -15.18
CA ASP A 422 -35.76 12.62 -15.44
C ASP A 422 -36.37 12.77 -16.85
N LEU A 423 -35.90 12.01 -17.84
CA LEU A 423 -36.52 11.94 -19.17
C LEU A 423 -37.89 11.24 -19.13
N GLU A 424 -38.08 10.20 -18.31
CA GLU A 424 -39.42 9.62 -18.07
C GLU A 424 -40.33 10.55 -17.26
N ARG A 425 -39.80 11.34 -16.31
CA ARG A 425 -40.55 12.42 -15.65
C ARG A 425 -41.01 13.49 -16.64
N GLN A 426 -40.16 13.90 -17.58
CA GLN A 426 -40.51 14.85 -18.63
C GLN A 426 -41.58 14.29 -19.58
N LYS A 427 -41.45 13.03 -20.02
CA LYS A 427 -42.49 12.33 -20.82
C LYS A 427 -43.83 12.26 -20.09
N THR A 428 -43.84 11.83 -18.84
CA THR A 428 -45.08 11.70 -18.05
C THR A 428 -45.73 13.05 -17.75
N ALA A 429 -44.94 14.09 -17.48
CA ALA A 429 -45.44 15.47 -17.39
C ALA A 429 -46.04 15.97 -18.72
N ALA A 430 -45.37 15.74 -19.85
CA ALA A 430 -45.89 16.12 -21.17
C ALA A 430 -47.17 15.36 -21.55
N LEU A 431 -47.27 14.07 -21.20
CA LEU A 431 -48.49 13.27 -21.38
C LEU A 431 -49.63 13.78 -20.48
N ALA A 432 -49.35 14.19 -19.24
CA ALA A 432 -50.33 14.79 -18.35
C ALA A 432 -50.84 16.15 -18.88
N GLN A 433 -49.94 17.01 -19.39
CA GLN A 433 -50.31 18.27 -20.05
C GLN A 433 -51.16 18.02 -21.31
N ALA A 434 -50.79 17.04 -22.13
CA ALA A 434 -51.57 16.66 -23.31
C ALA A 434 -52.95 16.08 -22.95
N ALA A 435 -53.07 15.38 -21.81
CA ALA A 435 -54.34 14.91 -21.29
C ALA A 435 -55.22 16.07 -20.77
N ALA A 436 -54.64 17.03 -20.04
CA ALA A 436 -55.34 18.23 -19.57
C ALA A 436 -55.87 19.08 -20.74
N ALA A 437 -55.03 19.38 -21.74
CA ALA A 437 -55.44 20.12 -22.92
C ALA A 437 -56.57 19.41 -23.72
N ARG A 438 -56.58 18.07 -23.75
CA ARG A 438 -57.68 17.29 -24.32
C ARG A 438 -58.97 17.37 -23.49
N GLN A 439 -58.87 17.43 -22.16
CA GLN A 439 -60.03 17.65 -21.28
C GLN A 439 -60.61 19.06 -21.45
N GLU A 440 -59.77 20.09 -21.59
CA GLU A 440 -60.21 21.46 -21.91
C GLU A 440 -60.90 21.53 -23.28
N GLN A 441 -60.35 20.89 -24.31
CA GLN A 441 -61.00 20.79 -25.63
C GLN A 441 -62.34 20.01 -25.57
N ALA A 442 -62.42 18.95 -24.75
CA ALA A 442 -63.68 18.22 -24.53
C ALA A 442 -64.72 19.07 -23.78
N ALA A 443 -64.30 19.86 -22.78
CA ALA A 443 -65.17 20.79 -22.05
C ALA A 443 -65.68 21.91 -22.97
N ASN A 444 -64.80 22.55 -23.74
CA ASN A 444 -65.17 23.62 -24.66
C ASN A 444 -66.11 23.12 -25.78
N THR A 445 -65.89 21.91 -26.31
CA THR A 445 -66.81 21.31 -27.30
C THR A 445 -68.13 20.84 -26.68
N ALA A 446 -68.16 20.45 -25.41
CA ALA A 446 -69.40 20.19 -24.68
C ALA A 446 -70.21 21.49 -24.43
N GLN A 447 -69.55 22.57 -24.01
CA GLN A 447 -70.16 23.90 -23.84
C GLN A 447 -70.74 24.42 -25.17
N TYR A 448 -70.00 24.28 -26.28
CA TYR A 448 -70.49 24.69 -27.60
C TYR A 448 -71.72 23.89 -28.06
N ARG A 449 -71.76 22.57 -27.79
CA ARG A 449 -72.96 21.75 -28.02
C ARG A 449 -74.13 22.21 -27.17
N GLN A 450 -73.91 22.45 -25.88
CA GLN A 450 -74.93 22.95 -24.96
C GLN A 450 -75.51 24.30 -25.42
N ALA A 451 -74.66 25.21 -25.91
CA ALA A 451 -75.10 26.50 -26.47
C ALA A 451 -75.95 26.32 -27.74
N LEU A 452 -75.54 25.43 -28.67
CA LEU A 452 -76.35 25.11 -29.86
C LEU A 452 -77.68 24.44 -29.50
N ASP A 453 -77.72 23.57 -28.50
CA ASP A 453 -78.95 22.90 -28.08
C ASP A 453 -79.88 23.85 -27.29
N GLN A 454 -79.33 24.82 -26.54
CA GLN A 454 -80.08 25.96 -26.01
C GLN A 454 -80.66 26.84 -27.13
N GLU A 455 -79.87 27.17 -28.17
CA GLU A 455 -80.35 27.96 -29.30
C GLU A 455 -81.46 27.22 -30.07
N ARG A 456 -81.31 25.90 -30.27
CA ARG A 456 -82.35 25.04 -30.87
C ARG A 456 -83.62 25.03 -30.02
N ALA A 457 -83.50 24.92 -28.70
CA ALA A 457 -84.64 24.98 -27.79
C ALA A 457 -85.35 26.34 -27.81
N GLN A 458 -84.60 27.45 -27.83
CA GLN A 458 -85.13 28.81 -27.96
C GLN A 458 -85.84 29.00 -29.31
N ARG A 459 -85.22 28.58 -30.42
CA ARG A 459 -85.83 28.62 -31.76
C ARG A 459 -87.11 27.77 -31.82
N ALA A 460 -87.14 26.62 -31.17
CA ALA A 460 -88.33 25.75 -31.10
C ALA A 460 -89.46 26.37 -30.24
N ALA A 461 -89.11 27.00 -29.11
CA ALA A 461 -90.07 27.73 -28.28
C ALA A 461 -90.68 28.93 -29.03
N LEU A 462 -89.86 29.76 -29.65
CA LEU A 462 -90.32 30.89 -30.48
C LEU A 462 -91.18 30.43 -31.67
N ALA A 463 -90.85 29.29 -32.30
CA ALA A 463 -91.69 28.71 -33.35
C ALA A 463 -93.05 28.21 -32.81
N ALA A 464 -93.07 27.64 -31.60
CA ALA A 464 -94.31 27.24 -30.93
C ALA A 464 -95.18 28.47 -30.57
N GLU A 465 -94.59 29.52 -30.00
CA GLU A 465 -95.24 30.79 -29.69
C GLU A 465 -95.82 31.47 -30.94
N LEU A 466 -95.05 31.54 -32.04
CA LEU A 466 -95.54 32.04 -33.32
C LEU A 466 -96.71 31.20 -33.86
N SER A 467 -96.67 29.87 -33.71
CA SER A 467 -97.78 29.00 -34.12
C SER A 467 -99.03 29.15 -33.24
N ALA A 468 -98.86 29.50 -31.96
CA ALA A 468 -99.95 29.81 -31.05
C ALA A 468 -100.58 31.17 -31.41
N ALA A 469 -99.76 32.21 -31.61
CA ALA A 469 -100.22 33.53 -32.05
C ALA A 469 -100.93 33.47 -33.42
N GLN A 470 -100.46 32.65 -34.36
CA GLN A 470 -101.16 32.38 -35.63
C GLN A 470 -102.55 31.80 -35.40
N ARG A 471 -102.70 30.78 -34.53
CA ARG A 471 -103.99 30.19 -34.18
C ARG A 471 -104.91 31.16 -33.45
N GLU A 472 -104.37 32.05 -32.63
CA GLU A 472 -105.15 33.12 -31.98
C GLU A 472 -105.65 34.15 -33.01
N ILE A 473 -104.81 34.57 -33.97
CA ILE A 473 -105.22 35.45 -35.07
C ILE A 473 -106.28 34.78 -35.95
N GLU A 474 -106.14 33.48 -36.26
CA GLU A 474 -107.15 32.70 -36.97
C GLU A 474 -108.46 32.58 -36.19
N ALA A 475 -108.39 32.34 -34.87
CA ALA A 475 -109.57 32.28 -34.00
C ALA A 475 -110.28 33.65 -33.89
N GLN A 476 -109.52 34.75 -33.77
CA GLN A 476 -110.04 36.12 -33.82
C GLN A 476 -110.68 36.42 -35.18
N ALA A 477 -110.05 36.01 -36.29
CA ALA A 477 -110.64 36.16 -37.63
C ALA A 477 -111.95 35.38 -37.79
N VAL A 478 -112.07 34.20 -37.18
CA VAL A 478 -113.33 33.43 -37.12
C VAL A 478 -114.37 34.14 -36.25
N GLN A 479 -113.99 34.72 -35.11
CA GLN A 479 -114.89 35.52 -34.27
C GLN A 479 -115.40 36.78 -34.99
N VAL A 480 -114.53 37.53 -35.66
CA VAL A 480 -114.90 38.71 -36.47
C VAL A 480 -115.84 38.31 -37.61
N ARG A 481 -115.59 37.18 -38.29
CA ARG A 481 -116.52 36.64 -39.31
C ARG A 481 -117.89 36.26 -38.73
N ARG A 482 -117.94 35.68 -37.51
CA ARG A 482 -119.22 35.39 -36.83
C ARG A 482 -119.97 36.68 -36.48
N ALA A 483 -119.30 37.64 -35.85
CA ALA A 483 -119.88 38.95 -35.53
C ALA A 483 -120.37 39.70 -36.78
N SER A 484 -119.65 39.61 -37.90
CA SER A 484 -120.10 40.14 -39.19
C SER A 484 -121.34 39.42 -39.72
N ASN A 485 -121.35 38.08 -39.71
CA ASN A 485 -122.52 37.29 -40.13
C ASN A 485 -123.74 37.53 -39.23
N GLU A 486 -123.54 37.80 -37.93
CA GLU A 486 -124.59 38.16 -36.98
C GLU A 486 -125.11 39.59 -37.24
N ALA A 487 -124.21 40.54 -37.53
CA ALA A 487 -124.58 41.88 -37.97
C ALA A 487 -125.34 41.88 -39.31
N ASP A 488 -124.94 41.03 -40.28
CA ASP A 488 -125.65 40.83 -41.54
C ASP A 488 -127.04 40.20 -41.34
N GLN A 489 -127.19 39.29 -40.37
CA GLN A 489 -128.49 38.72 -39.99
C GLN A 489 -129.40 39.76 -39.33
N LEU A 490 -128.88 40.55 -38.39
CA LEU A 490 -129.59 41.67 -37.77
C LEU A 490 -129.96 42.73 -38.82
N GLY A 491 -129.06 43.01 -39.76
CA GLY A 491 -129.31 43.85 -40.94
C GLY A 491 -130.50 43.35 -41.74
N ARG A 492 -130.47 42.10 -42.22
CA ARG A 492 -131.58 41.49 -42.98
C ARG A 492 -132.88 41.39 -42.18
N ALA A 493 -132.83 41.16 -40.87
CA ALA A 493 -134.02 41.17 -40.01
C ALA A 493 -134.61 42.59 -39.88
N SER A 494 -133.75 43.62 -39.79
CA SER A 494 -134.18 45.01 -39.82
C SER A 494 -134.73 45.41 -41.20
N GLU A 495 -134.13 44.94 -42.30
CA GLU A 495 -134.65 45.14 -43.65
C GLU A 495 -135.99 44.44 -43.88
N SER A 496 -136.16 43.22 -43.36
CA SER A 496 -137.44 42.47 -43.43
C SER A 496 -138.54 43.18 -42.63
N THR A 497 -138.25 43.64 -41.41
CA THR A 497 -139.23 44.39 -40.61
C THR A 497 -139.49 45.79 -41.15
N ILE A 498 -138.51 46.44 -41.79
CA ILE A 498 -138.71 47.67 -42.59
C ILE A 498 -139.55 47.37 -43.84
N MET A 499 -139.41 46.21 -44.47
CA MET A 499 -140.26 45.79 -45.59
C MET A 499 -141.69 45.45 -45.16
N GLU A 500 -141.89 44.78 -44.03
CA GLU A 500 -143.22 44.54 -43.45
C GLU A 500 -143.89 45.84 -42.99
N LEU A 501 -143.13 46.76 -42.38
CA LEU A 501 -143.61 48.09 -42.04
C LEU A 501 -143.93 48.90 -43.30
N ARG A 502 -143.11 48.81 -44.36
CA ARG A 502 -143.43 49.40 -45.67
C ARG A 502 -144.64 48.74 -46.33
N GLN A 503 -144.84 47.43 -46.17
CA GLN A 503 -145.97 46.72 -46.77
C GLN A 503 -147.28 47.02 -46.03
N THR A 504 -147.25 47.16 -44.71
CA THR A 504 -148.40 47.62 -43.92
C THR A 504 -148.68 49.11 -44.14
N LEU A 505 -147.65 49.97 -44.20
CA LEU A 505 -147.81 51.36 -44.65
C LEU A 505 -148.28 51.46 -46.11
N GLN A 506 -147.90 50.54 -46.99
CA GLN A 506 -148.40 50.48 -48.37
C GLN A 506 -149.85 49.99 -48.40
N GLN A 507 -150.25 49.03 -47.56
CA GLN A 507 -151.67 48.64 -47.43
C GLN A 507 -152.53 49.76 -46.85
N GLU A 508 -152.02 50.51 -45.87
CA GLU A 508 -152.68 51.72 -45.37
C GLU A 508 -152.66 52.86 -46.40
N HIS A 509 -151.61 52.99 -47.21
CA HIS A 509 -151.61 53.89 -48.36
C HIS A 509 -152.51 53.41 -49.50
N ASP A 510 -152.72 52.12 -49.71
CA ASP A 510 -153.63 51.59 -50.74
C ASP A 510 -155.09 51.63 -50.25
N ARG A 511 -155.34 51.62 -48.93
CA ARG A 511 -156.62 51.99 -48.32
C ARG A 511 -156.88 53.50 -48.38
N ALA A 512 -155.90 54.30 -47.97
CA ALA A 512 -155.97 55.75 -48.06
C ALA A 512 -155.98 56.25 -49.50
N ALA A 513 -155.41 55.50 -50.45
CA ALA A 513 -155.47 55.76 -51.89
C ALA A 513 -156.58 54.99 -52.61
N ALA A 514 -157.31 54.08 -51.98
CA ALA A 514 -158.67 53.78 -52.42
C ALA A 514 -159.55 55.01 -52.14
N MET A 515 -159.52 55.51 -50.89
CA MET A 515 -160.21 56.74 -50.49
C MET A 515 -159.68 58.00 -51.21
N ALA A 516 -158.42 58.03 -51.64
CA ALA A 516 -157.84 59.17 -52.36
C ALA A 516 -157.75 58.97 -53.88
N GLN A 517 -157.89 57.78 -54.47
CA GLN A 517 -158.14 57.65 -55.92
C GLN A 517 -159.60 57.98 -56.28
N GLU A 518 -160.52 57.96 -55.30
CA GLU A 518 -161.80 58.70 -55.38
C GLU A 518 -161.61 60.23 -55.48
N LEU A 519 -160.44 60.79 -55.10
CA LEU A 519 -160.21 62.24 -54.97
C LEU A 519 -159.06 62.83 -55.81
N ALA A 520 -158.10 62.03 -56.28
CA ALA A 520 -156.78 62.50 -56.69
C ALA A 520 -156.22 61.85 -57.97
N SER A 521 -156.95 62.00 -59.08
CA SER A 521 -156.32 61.95 -60.40
C SER A 521 -155.64 63.30 -60.69
N LEU A 522 -154.28 63.38 -60.82
CA LEU A 522 -153.44 64.41 -61.56
C LEU A 522 -151.89 64.51 -61.23
N ARG A 523 -150.98 63.81 -61.97
CA ARG A 523 -149.56 64.15 -62.45
C ARG A 523 -148.24 64.25 -61.53
N PRO A 524 -146.94 64.19 -62.07
CA PRO A 524 -145.68 63.63 -61.41
C PRO A 524 -144.15 64.15 -61.69
N ALA A 525 -143.05 63.55 -61.07
CA ALA A 525 -141.60 63.22 -61.56
C ALA A 525 -140.18 63.80 -60.97
N GLY A 526 -138.97 63.08 -60.97
CA GLY A 526 -137.53 63.48 -60.51
C GLY A 526 -136.22 62.48 -60.61
N ARG A 527 -134.89 62.84 -60.31
CA ARG A 527 -133.55 62.00 -60.43
C ARG A 527 -132.11 62.54 -59.84
N ALA A 528 -130.99 61.74 -59.57
CA ALA A 528 -129.51 62.13 -59.21
C ALA A 528 -128.28 61.04 -59.25
N THR A 529 -126.91 61.34 -59.07
CA THR A 529 -125.61 60.44 -59.10
C THR A 529 -124.15 60.97 -58.59
N ALA A 530 -123.01 60.18 -58.33
CA ALA A 530 -121.54 60.58 -57.93
C ALA A 530 -120.28 59.52 -57.95
N GLU A 531 -118.93 59.84 -57.70
CA GLU A 531 -117.60 59.04 -57.98
C GLU A 531 -116.20 59.19 -57.10
N PRO A 532 -114.99 58.46 -57.29
CA PRO A 532 -113.75 58.23 -56.33
C PRO A 532 -112.15 58.26 -56.77
N ALA A 533 -111.07 57.79 -55.99
CA ALA A 533 -109.51 57.93 -56.18
C ALA A 533 -108.37 56.89 -55.57
N SER A 534 -106.97 57.09 -55.57
CA SER A 534 -105.75 56.15 -55.17
C SER A 534 -104.23 56.77 -55.06
N ALA A 535 -102.92 56.29 -54.78
CA ALA A 535 -102.00 55.11 -54.28
C ALA A 535 -100.38 55.38 -54.05
N GLY A 536 -99.38 54.46 -53.66
CA GLY A 536 -97.82 54.65 -53.46
C GLY A 536 -96.74 53.48 -53.03
N GLU A 537 -95.34 53.62 -52.94
CA GLU A 537 -94.19 52.55 -52.67
C GLU A 537 -92.62 52.93 -52.34
N GLY A 538 -91.63 52.05 -51.84
CA GLY A 538 -90.06 52.07 -52.00
C GLY A 538 -88.90 51.47 -50.98
N PRO A 539 -87.71 50.77 -51.35
CA PRO A 539 -86.57 50.14 -50.46
C PRO A 539 -84.96 50.07 -50.82
N LYS A 540 -83.94 49.49 -50.02
CA LYS A 540 -82.39 49.23 -50.30
C LYS A 540 -81.37 48.43 -49.27
N ALA A 541 -80.01 48.11 -49.54
CA ALA A 541 -78.99 47.22 -48.73
C ALA A 541 -77.31 47.33 -48.78
N PRO A 542 -76.29 46.34 -48.61
CA PRO A 542 -74.91 46.37 -47.84
C PRO A 542 -73.47 45.74 -48.35
N GLN A 543 -72.28 45.61 -47.58
CA GLN A 543 -70.86 45.06 -47.97
C GLN A 543 -69.67 44.65 -46.88
N ALA A 544 -68.40 44.12 -47.19
CA ALA A 544 -67.22 43.63 -46.25
C ALA A 544 -65.66 43.36 -46.77
N VAL A 545 -64.56 42.99 -45.95
CA VAL A 545 -63.02 42.82 -46.28
C VAL A 545 -61.96 41.95 -45.36
N ALA A 546 -60.61 41.70 -45.68
CA ALA A 546 -59.48 40.90 -44.90
C ALA A 546 -57.89 40.93 -45.32
N VAL A 547 -56.89 40.11 -44.74
CA VAL A 547 -55.51 39.52 -45.23
C VAL A 547 -54.02 39.93 -44.73
N ALA A 548 -52.96 39.02 -44.63
CA ALA A 548 -51.42 39.23 -44.55
C ALA A 548 -50.41 37.96 -44.58
N VAL A 549 -49.02 38.02 -44.80
CA VAL A 549 -47.92 36.91 -44.67
C VAL A 549 -46.35 37.29 -44.88
N THR A 550 -45.28 36.50 -44.45
CA THR A 550 -43.76 36.53 -44.80
C THR A 550 -42.90 35.27 -44.30
N GLY A 551 -41.55 34.91 -44.38
CA GLY A 551 -40.16 35.34 -44.93
C GLY A 551 -38.89 34.42 -44.50
N GLN A 552 -37.64 34.43 -45.11
CA GLN A 552 -36.36 33.60 -44.78
C GLN A 552 -35.03 33.99 -45.61
N PRO A 553 -33.80 33.32 -45.79
CA PRO A 553 -32.84 32.31 -45.11
C PRO A 553 -31.21 32.41 -45.33
N MET A 554 -30.36 31.44 -44.81
CA MET A 554 -29.05 30.79 -45.33
C MET A 554 -27.52 31.09 -44.94
N ALA A 555 -26.61 30.06 -45.08
CA ALA A 555 -25.09 29.98 -45.04
C ALA A 555 -24.56 28.53 -45.45
N ALA A 556 -23.28 28.03 -45.42
CA ALA A 556 -21.92 28.38 -45.99
C ALA A 556 -20.84 27.19 -45.85
N GLU A 557 -19.72 27.11 -46.63
CA GLU A 557 -18.65 26.01 -46.63
C GLU A 557 -17.18 26.45 -47.07
N PRO A 558 -16.08 25.65 -46.83
CA PRO A 558 -14.67 25.99 -47.15
C PRO A 558 -14.02 25.37 -48.43
N ARG A 559 -12.79 25.80 -48.80
CA ARG A 559 -12.13 25.53 -50.10
C ARG A 559 -10.90 24.58 -50.03
N ASN A 560 -10.69 23.76 -51.06
CA ASN A 560 -9.46 22.96 -51.28
C ASN A 560 -8.79 23.29 -52.64
N SER A 561 -7.45 23.32 -52.69
CA SER A 561 -6.66 23.63 -53.90
C SER A 561 -6.13 22.36 -54.58
N PRO A 562 -6.19 22.22 -55.92
CA PRO A 562 -5.86 20.97 -56.62
C PRO A 562 -4.38 20.57 -56.53
N ASP A 563 -3.45 21.53 -56.45
CA ASP A 563 -2.02 21.21 -56.34
C ASP A 563 -1.63 20.74 -54.93
N ALA A 564 -2.37 21.15 -53.89
CA ALA A 564 -2.23 20.59 -52.56
C ALA A 564 -2.54 19.09 -52.56
N THR A 565 -3.60 18.67 -53.27
CA THR A 565 -3.98 17.25 -53.43
C THR A 565 -2.87 16.43 -54.12
N ARG A 566 -2.20 17.01 -55.12
CA ARG A 566 -1.06 16.36 -55.81
C ARG A 566 0.17 16.20 -54.91
N LEU A 567 0.50 17.24 -54.14
CA LEU A 567 1.61 17.19 -53.18
C LEU A 567 1.31 16.18 -52.05
N LEU A 568 0.09 16.16 -51.52
CA LEU A 568 -0.37 15.17 -50.54
C LEU A 568 -0.24 13.74 -51.05
N ALA A 569 -0.70 13.46 -52.28
CA ALA A 569 -0.57 12.12 -52.87
C ALA A 569 0.90 11.68 -53.01
N ARG A 570 1.79 12.59 -53.41
CA ARG A 570 3.25 12.34 -53.48
C ARG A 570 3.86 12.13 -52.09
N ALA A 571 3.45 12.89 -51.09
CA ALA A 571 3.90 12.74 -49.71
C ALA A 571 3.49 11.38 -49.12
N SER A 572 2.23 10.96 -49.31
CA SER A 572 1.75 9.64 -48.87
C SER A 572 2.58 8.49 -49.46
N ALA A 573 2.98 8.59 -50.74
CA ALA A 573 3.83 7.59 -51.38
C ALA A 573 5.24 7.53 -50.76
N LEU A 574 5.83 8.67 -50.40
CA LEU A 574 7.15 8.75 -49.74
C LEU A 574 7.09 8.22 -48.30
N LEU A 575 6.03 8.53 -47.54
CA LEU A 575 5.79 7.96 -46.21
C LEU A 575 5.61 6.43 -46.28
N GLY A 576 4.86 5.93 -47.27
CA GLY A 576 4.72 4.49 -47.53
C GLY A 576 6.00 3.78 -47.96
N GLN A 577 7.02 4.54 -48.40
CA GLN A 577 8.38 4.05 -48.69
C GLN A 577 9.35 4.20 -47.51
N GLY A 578 8.92 4.82 -46.39
CA GLY A 578 9.77 5.12 -45.24
C GLY A 578 10.67 6.34 -45.39
N ASP A 579 10.61 7.08 -46.51
CA ASP A 579 11.41 8.29 -46.71
C ASP A 579 10.74 9.51 -46.05
N ILE A 580 10.88 9.57 -44.72
CA ILE A 580 10.40 10.67 -43.89
C ILE A 580 11.06 12.01 -44.28
N GLY A 581 12.31 11.98 -44.78
CA GLY A 581 13.06 13.17 -45.18
C GLY A 581 12.45 13.86 -46.39
N SER A 582 12.29 13.13 -47.49
CA SER A 582 11.64 13.64 -48.70
C SER A 582 10.15 13.92 -48.47
N ALA A 583 9.47 13.11 -47.64
CA ALA A 583 8.07 13.35 -47.30
C ALA A 583 7.87 14.70 -46.59
N ARG A 584 8.71 15.05 -45.61
CA ARG A 584 8.67 16.35 -44.92
C ARG A 584 8.77 17.52 -45.91
N ILE A 585 9.72 17.48 -46.84
CA ILE A 585 9.93 18.55 -47.84
C ILE A 585 8.69 18.74 -48.75
N VAL A 586 8.05 17.63 -49.17
CA VAL A 586 6.82 17.69 -49.99
C VAL A 586 5.62 18.17 -49.17
N LEU A 587 5.55 17.81 -47.89
CA LEU A 587 4.49 18.22 -46.97
C LEU A 587 4.62 19.69 -46.54
N GLU A 588 5.82 20.20 -46.27
CA GLU A 588 6.05 21.63 -45.98
C GLU A 588 5.53 22.50 -47.13
N ARG A 589 5.85 22.13 -48.39
CA ARG A 589 5.31 22.80 -49.59
C ARG A 589 3.79 22.66 -49.73
N ALA A 590 3.18 21.60 -49.22
CA ALA A 590 1.72 21.46 -49.17
C ALA A 590 1.06 22.29 -48.05
N VAL A 591 1.76 22.52 -46.92
CA VAL A 591 1.36 23.45 -45.86
C VAL A 591 1.41 24.89 -46.34
N GLU A 592 2.40 25.27 -47.15
CA GLU A 592 2.48 26.58 -47.82
C GLU A 592 1.25 26.85 -48.70
N THR A 593 0.70 25.83 -49.38
CA THR A 593 -0.56 25.94 -50.14
C THR A 593 -1.83 26.03 -49.27
N GLY A 594 -1.68 26.15 -47.94
CA GLY A 594 -2.79 26.36 -47.00
C GLY A 594 -3.55 25.09 -46.61
N SER A 595 -3.06 23.90 -46.92
CA SER A 595 -3.78 22.66 -46.62
C SER A 595 -3.71 22.28 -45.13
N ALA A 596 -4.89 22.22 -44.49
CA ALA A 596 -5.04 21.67 -43.15
C ALA A 596 -4.54 20.21 -43.06
N ARG A 597 -4.85 19.38 -44.08
CA ARG A 597 -4.45 17.97 -44.11
C ARG A 597 -2.95 17.79 -44.29
N ALA A 598 -2.28 18.69 -45.02
CA ALA A 598 -0.82 18.73 -45.07
C ALA A 598 -0.22 19.09 -43.71
N SER A 599 -0.85 20.01 -42.97
CA SER A 599 -0.39 20.40 -41.63
C SER A 599 -0.46 19.23 -40.65
N PHE A 600 -1.55 18.45 -40.72
CA PHE A 600 -1.71 17.21 -39.94
C PHE A 600 -0.66 16.17 -40.29
N MET A 601 -0.50 15.83 -41.58
CA MET A 601 0.45 14.81 -42.01
C MET A 601 1.91 15.22 -41.75
N LEU A 602 2.23 16.52 -41.84
CA LEU A 602 3.56 17.01 -41.46
C LEU A 602 3.80 16.82 -39.95
N ALA A 603 2.80 17.11 -39.10
CA ALA A 603 2.89 16.88 -37.66
C ALA A 603 3.16 15.40 -37.32
N GLU A 604 2.49 14.47 -38.02
CA GLU A 604 2.73 13.02 -37.87
C GLU A 604 4.20 12.64 -38.15
N THR A 605 4.88 13.31 -39.10
CA THR A 605 6.31 13.07 -39.35
C THR A 605 7.25 13.60 -38.26
N TYR A 606 6.78 14.45 -37.33
CA TYR A 606 7.57 14.98 -36.21
C TYR A 606 7.20 14.34 -34.87
N ASP A 607 6.07 13.63 -34.80
CA ASP A 607 5.57 12.95 -33.60
C ASP A 607 6.43 11.70 -33.28
N PRO A 608 7.15 11.65 -32.14
CA PRO A 608 8.00 10.51 -31.80
C PRO A 608 7.23 9.20 -31.65
N ARG A 609 5.95 9.25 -31.24
CA ARG A 609 5.11 8.05 -31.07
C ARG A 609 4.76 7.45 -32.43
N ILE A 610 4.48 8.30 -33.42
CA ILE A 610 4.14 7.89 -34.78
C ILE A 610 5.39 7.39 -35.53
N LEU A 611 6.53 8.08 -35.42
CA LEU A 611 7.81 7.58 -35.94
C LEU A 611 8.20 6.22 -35.33
N SER A 612 7.94 6.01 -34.03
CA SER A 612 8.16 4.72 -33.38
C SER A 612 7.20 3.64 -33.91
N ALA A 613 5.93 3.97 -34.14
CA ALA A 613 4.94 3.06 -34.72
C ALA A 613 5.21 2.74 -36.20
N TRP A 614 5.86 3.64 -36.94
CA TRP A 614 6.35 3.42 -38.30
C TRP A 614 7.71 2.69 -38.35
N GLY A 615 8.34 2.41 -37.20
CA GLY A 615 9.59 1.67 -37.10
C GLY A 615 10.82 2.40 -37.67
N THR A 616 10.77 3.72 -37.80
CA THR A 616 11.82 4.50 -38.50
C THR A 616 13.01 4.79 -37.59
N TYR A 617 13.99 3.88 -37.58
CA TYR A 617 15.24 4.05 -36.84
C TYR A 617 16.10 5.19 -37.41
N GLY A 618 16.56 6.09 -36.53
CA GLY A 618 17.52 7.16 -36.85
C GLY A 618 16.92 8.56 -37.06
N THR A 619 15.61 8.69 -37.33
CA THR A 619 14.94 9.99 -37.43
C THR A 619 14.43 10.47 -36.07
N ARG A 620 14.98 11.57 -35.54
CA ARG A 620 14.50 12.19 -34.29
C ARG A 620 13.17 12.93 -34.52
N GLY A 621 12.21 12.71 -33.62
CA GLY A 621 10.96 13.49 -33.55
C GLY A 621 11.14 14.79 -32.75
N GLU A 622 10.29 15.78 -33.02
CA GLU A 622 10.31 17.12 -32.43
C GLU A 622 8.91 17.41 -31.83
N VAL A 623 8.71 17.07 -30.55
CA VAL A 623 7.39 17.17 -29.87
C VAL A 623 6.79 18.57 -29.97
N THR A 624 7.57 19.62 -29.75
CA THR A 624 7.11 21.01 -29.82
C THR A 624 6.56 21.36 -31.21
N ARG A 625 7.31 21.01 -32.27
CA ARG A 625 6.94 21.31 -33.66
C ARG A 625 5.76 20.46 -34.13
N ALA A 626 5.64 19.22 -33.65
CA ALA A 626 4.45 18.40 -33.87
C ALA A 626 3.20 19.04 -33.22
N ARG A 627 3.29 19.51 -31.97
CA ARG A 627 2.18 20.20 -31.27
C ARG A 627 1.72 21.46 -32.03
N GLU A 628 2.65 22.29 -32.50
CA GLU A 628 2.34 23.49 -33.30
C GLU A 628 1.63 23.17 -34.62
N LEU A 629 2.12 22.15 -35.34
CA LEU A 629 1.53 21.72 -36.63
C LEU A 629 0.17 21.05 -36.46
N TYR A 630 -0.04 20.26 -35.40
CA TYR A 630 -1.37 19.74 -35.07
C TYR A 630 -2.34 20.87 -34.67
N ALA A 631 -1.92 21.85 -33.86
CA ALA A 631 -2.76 23.01 -33.53
C ALA A 631 -3.18 23.79 -34.79
N ARG A 632 -2.25 23.96 -35.75
CA ARG A 632 -2.55 24.54 -37.06
C ARG A 632 -3.54 23.69 -37.87
N ALA A 633 -3.39 22.36 -37.87
CA ALA A 633 -4.34 21.44 -38.51
C ALA A 633 -5.74 21.48 -37.87
N GLN A 634 -5.82 21.60 -36.53
CA GLN A 634 -7.06 21.75 -35.79
C GLN A 634 -7.79 23.05 -36.16
N SER A 635 -7.06 24.17 -36.28
CA SER A 635 -7.62 25.44 -36.78
C SER A 635 -8.13 25.36 -38.22
N GLY A 636 -7.61 24.41 -39.00
CA GLY A 636 -8.08 24.05 -40.34
C GLY A 636 -9.21 23.02 -40.38
N GLY A 637 -9.83 22.69 -39.23
CA GLY A 637 -11.02 21.85 -39.15
C GLY A 637 -10.77 20.34 -39.01
N ILE A 638 -9.56 19.90 -38.67
CA ILE A 638 -9.24 18.47 -38.48
C ILE A 638 -9.40 18.08 -37.00
N PRO A 639 -10.45 17.33 -36.60
CA PRO A 639 -10.68 16.99 -35.20
C PRO A 639 -9.60 16.05 -34.62
N GLU A 640 -9.08 15.10 -35.41
CA GLU A 640 -8.10 14.10 -34.96
C GLU A 640 -6.78 14.75 -34.48
N ALA A 641 -6.52 16.00 -34.88
CA ALA A 641 -5.37 16.77 -34.42
C ALA A 641 -5.41 17.06 -32.91
N LYS A 642 -6.61 17.21 -32.33
CA LYS A 642 -6.80 17.43 -30.89
C LYS A 642 -6.34 16.22 -30.08
N ASP A 643 -6.79 15.04 -30.47
CA ASP A 643 -6.49 13.77 -29.79
C ASP A 643 -4.99 13.46 -29.84
N ARG A 644 -4.31 13.83 -30.94
CA ARG A 644 -2.85 13.72 -31.06
C ARG A 644 -2.08 14.73 -30.19
N VAL A 645 -2.56 15.96 -30.03
CA VAL A 645 -1.97 16.92 -29.07
C VAL A 645 -2.11 16.42 -27.63
N GLU A 646 -3.27 15.89 -27.26
CA GLU A 646 -3.49 15.29 -25.94
C GLU A 646 -2.61 14.05 -25.72
N ALA A 647 -2.46 13.19 -26.74
CA ALA A 647 -1.53 12.06 -26.73
C ALA A 647 -0.05 12.48 -26.65
N LEU A 648 0.32 13.69 -27.09
CA LEU A 648 1.65 14.28 -26.93
C LEU A 648 1.84 15.01 -25.59
N LEU A 649 0.77 15.29 -24.83
CA LEU A 649 0.84 15.89 -23.49
C LEU A 649 0.95 14.85 -22.36
N GLN A 650 0.55 13.60 -22.62
CA GLN A 650 0.62 12.49 -21.65
C GLN A 650 1.99 11.78 -21.62
N ALA A 651 2.91 12.12 -22.53
CA ALA A 651 4.29 11.67 -22.45
C ALA A 651 5.05 12.52 -21.41
N PRO A 652 5.72 11.93 -20.40
CA PRO A 652 6.68 12.68 -19.60
C PRO A 652 7.84 13.12 -20.50
N ASP A 653 8.41 14.30 -20.23
CA ASP A 653 9.73 14.64 -20.77
C ASP A 653 10.76 13.63 -20.23
N GLY A 654 11.54 13.03 -21.14
CA GLY A 654 12.41 11.88 -20.86
C GLY A 654 13.87 12.24 -20.58
#